data_AF-A0A7C5BYH8-F1
#
_entry.id   AF-A0A7C5BYH8-F1
#
_cell.length_a   1.000
_cell.length_b   1.000
_cell.length_c   1.000
_cell.angle_alpha   90.00
_cell.angle_beta   90.00
_cell.angle_gamma   90.00
#
_symmetry.space_group_name_H-M   'P 1'
#
loop_
_entity.id
_entity.type
_entity.pdbx_description
1 polymer ?
#
loop_
_entity_poly.entity_id
_entity_poly.type
_entity_poly.pdbx_seq_one_letter_code
_entity_poly.pdbx_strand_id
1 'polypeptide(L)'
;MTKLRYNPVVRWFLTAMLLSPVGRILLPVPAGQLANAQETTQAANKQEEPVNGVQLPDAIWLCTKDDGYRGIWYWNQRQDNEYVYKYSGGLGTYCAHHYPFAIYVPAVDKTFFCYGGAAKEKNELIHMVSYFDHKTGQVPRPTALLNKKTDDAHDNPVISVDAAGHIWIFSSAHGTARRSYISVSKRPYDIEDFELVSIGNFSYPQVYYLDDFGFVFFHTWYIRGHRCLFFTSSPDGREWQPSLMLAYIQQGHYQVSAVSPRKLALAFNYHPHPQGLNWRTNLYYMESTDFGANWQAADGTPLCLPLSEVVNPALVHDYASEDLRVYLVDMVLDPDDHPVIVYITSRGWQSGPENDPRIWHTARWDGQRWIIHPAMTSDNNYDNGSLYIQPDGRWILIAPTERGPQPYNTGGEVAMWESCDQGASWRLVKQLTAGSEYNHGYCRRPIRAHPQFYSFWADGHGRKLSDSRLYFCDLQGNVYRLPPKMDADFAFPELVVPVKTEEVRKEMTTAEYKREESTTSNSFETPEETNPPGEDNPAKSGCLPSGSLQSTGDGDGSSLGLLPSRPLGLSPSPPRPEVLLHPPGTPRDIPPAEYTAKVGVTPDFCQTDPIFQDLPDGGANMCGPTAFANILFAMEKLGASGLVPEGESTETQARKLLQELTADYLKLTSHGIGPAGVAEGVYRFLNDRGYPCRVEWRGWRRAGQFRSEKPLSIPWICQSVMGNSWAILNVGWYRYEAQADRYRRFGGHWVTLVGFRTEPDGPVLLVHDPARRSGPGKVTHEVRLSPLQSGTLAPWPGYPAQPGKGMFRLEGLVLNPHADCALLDGVIRIELEDPTG
;
A
#
# COMPACT_ATOMS: atom_id res chain seq x y z
N MET A 1 59.84 -46.45 -16.81
CA MET A 1 59.81 -45.04 -16.38
C MET A 1 58.35 -44.71 -16.07
N THR A 2 57.93 -44.63 -14.78
CA THR A 2 57.90 -43.42 -13.91
C THR A 2 56.99 -42.28 -14.43
N LYS A 3 56.16 -41.55 -13.67
CA LYS A 3 55.57 -41.59 -12.30
C LYS A 3 54.52 -40.41 -12.26
N LEU A 4 53.42 -40.36 -11.52
CA LEU A 4 52.74 -41.27 -10.58
C LEU A 4 51.24 -40.85 -10.37
N ARG A 5 50.29 -41.81 -10.42
CA ARG A 5 48.98 -41.93 -9.69
C ARG A 5 48.02 -40.74 -9.47
N TYR A 6 46.74 -41.01 -9.72
CA TYR A 6 45.56 -40.42 -9.05
C TYR A 6 44.73 -41.52 -8.36
N ASN A 7 43.73 -41.14 -7.54
CA ASN A 7 42.79 -41.97 -6.74
C ASN A 7 43.40 -42.61 -5.44
N PRO A 8 42.61 -42.87 -4.36
CA PRO A 8 41.13 -42.88 -4.29
C PRO A 8 40.43 -42.28 -3.01
N VAL A 9 39.09 -42.47 -2.96
CA VAL A 9 38.09 -42.25 -1.86
C VAL A 9 37.71 -40.77 -1.64
N VAL A 10 36.46 -40.28 -1.72
CA VAL A 10 35.11 -40.68 -1.22
C VAL A 10 34.05 -40.10 -2.22
N ARG A 11 33.21 -40.82 -3.00
CA ARG A 11 31.95 -41.57 -2.73
C ARG A 11 30.94 -40.81 -1.83
N TRP A 12 29.93 -40.08 -2.34
CA TRP A 12 28.55 -40.49 -2.69
C TRP A 12 27.86 -39.18 -3.17
N PHE A 13 27.10 -39.07 -4.27
CA PHE A 13 25.74 -39.58 -4.52
C PHE A 13 25.39 -39.35 -6.02
N LEU A 14 24.79 -40.33 -6.72
CA LEU A 14 23.82 -40.13 -7.83
C LEU A 14 23.48 -41.46 -8.53
N THR A 15 22.39 -42.09 -8.10
CA THR A 15 21.54 -43.06 -8.83
C THR A 15 20.37 -43.38 -7.89
N ALA A 16 19.12 -43.60 -8.32
CA ALA A 16 18.54 -43.61 -9.67
C ALA A 16 17.04 -43.26 -9.58
N MET A 17 16.44 -42.78 -10.67
CA MET A 17 15.00 -42.96 -10.90
C MET A 17 14.71 -43.25 -12.37
N LEU A 18 14.28 -44.48 -12.63
CA LEU A 18 13.61 -44.93 -13.85
C LEU A 18 12.66 -46.05 -13.45
N LEU A 19 11.36 -45.82 -13.55
CA LEU A 19 10.33 -46.84 -13.79
C LEU A 19 9.09 -46.11 -14.38
N SER A 20 8.49 -46.72 -15.40
CA SER A 20 7.36 -46.21 -16.22
C SER A 20 6.09 -47.05 -15.90
N PRO A 21 4.99 -47.07 -16.68
CA PRO A 21 4.45 -46.14 -17.70
C PRO A 21 2.93 -45.84 -17.55
N VAL A 22 2.36 -44.91 -18.34
CA VAL A 22 1.17 -45.10 -19.24
C VAL A 22 1.19 -43.99 -20.29
N GLY A 23 1.03 -44.32 -21.57
CA GLY A 23 1.02 -43.34 -22.67
C GLY A 23 -0.38 -42.97 -23.20
N ARG A 24 -0.45 -41.88 -23.96
CA ARG A 24 -1.51 -41.65 -24.97
C ARG A 24 -0.88 -41.42 -26.33
N ILE A 25 -1.51 -41.99 -27.36
CA ILE A 25 -1.06 -42.00 -28.74
C ILE A 25 -1.48 -40.69 -29.43
N LEU A 26 -0.56 -40.06 -30.16
CA LEU A 26 -0.87 -39.04 -31.16
C LEU A 26 -0.49 -39.58 -32.54
N LEU A 27 -1.41 -39.47 -33.50
CA LEU A 27 -1.23 -39.88 -34.89
C LEU A 27 -0.60 -38.72 -35.70
N PRO A 28 0.23 -39.00 -36.72
CA PRO A 28 0.80 -37.97 -37.58
C PRO A 28 -0.23 -37.50 -38.64
N VAL A 29 -0.28 -36.18 -38.86
CA VAL A 29 -1.01 -35.58 -40.00
C VAL A 29 -0.11 -35.61 -41.25
N PRO A 30 -0.61 -35.99 -42.44
CA PRO A 30 0.22 -36.07 -43.65
C PRO A 30 0.71 -34.71 -44.14
N ALA A 31 1.93 -34.67 -44.69
CA ALA A 31 2.49 -33.50 -45.34
C ALA A 31 1.75 -33.20 -46.65
N GLY A 32 0.85 -32.21 -46.64
CA GLY A 32 0.02 -31.88 -47.81
C GLY A 32 -0.78 -30.58 -47.70
N GLN A 33 -0.40 -29.63 -46.84
CA GLN A 33 -1.08 -28.33 -46.71
C GLN A 33 -0.17 -27.22 -46.12
N LEU A 34 1.06 -27.10 -46.65
CA LEU A 34 1.99 -25.98 -46.37
C LEU A 34 2.14 -25.07 -47.59
N ALA A 35 0.99 -24.59 -48.09
CA ALA A 35 0.89 -23.60 -49.18
C ALA A 35 -0.47 -22.91 -49.09
N ASN A 36 -0.63 -22.00 -48.13
CA ASN A 36 -1.69 -20.96 -48.02
C ASN A 36 -1.57 -20.09 -46.75
N ALA A 37 -0.61 -20.35 -45.86
CA ALA A 37 -0.36 -19.54 -44.66
C ALA A 37 0.59 -18.33 -44.87
N GLN A 38 0.82 -17.91 -46.12
CA GLN A 38 1.73 -16.79 -46.46
C GLN A 38 1.05 -15.60 -47.17
N GLU A 39 -0.23 -15.68 -47.55
CA GLU A 39 -0.95 -14.55 -48.19
C GLU A 39 -1.96 -13.84 -47.27
N THR A 40 -2.26 -14.36 -46.08
CA THR A 40 -3.14 -13.70 -45.09
C THR A 40 -2.41 -12.89 -44.01
N THR A 41 -1.06 -12.92 -43.99
CA THR A 41 -0.22 -12.18 -43.02
C THR A 41 0.25 -10.80 -43.49
N GLN A 42 -0.29 -10.25 -44.59
CA GLN A 42 -0.02 -8.88 -45.04
C GLN A 42 -1.20 -7.90 -44.91
N ALA A 43 -2.32 -8.32 -44.30
CA ALA A 43 -3.54 -7.51 -44.16
C ALA A 43 -3.97 -7.27 -42.69
N ALA A 44 -3.04 -7.30 -41.74
CA ALA A 44 -3.29 -6.95 -40.33
C ALA A 44 -2.03 -6.43 -39.62
N ASN A 45 -1.29 -5.50 -40.25
CA ASN A 45 -0.16 -4.84 -39.61
C ASN A 45 -0.28 -3.31 -39.76
N LYS A 46 -1.36 -2.75 -39.20
CA LYS A 46 -1.28 -1.38 -38.70
C LYS A 46 -0.50 -1.45 -37.40
N GLN A 47 0.73 -0.94 -37.42
CA GLN A 47 1.34 -0.45 -36.19
C GLN A 47 0.42 0.69 -35.71
N GLU A 48 -0.31 0.47 -34.62
CA GLU A 48 -0.78 1.59 -33.82
C GLU A 48 0.47 2.26 -33.26
N GLU A 49 0.70 3.53 -33.61
CA GLU A 49 1.82 4.27 -33.04
C GLU A 49 1.63 4.36 -31.52
N PRO A 50 2.72 4.33 -30.71
CA PRO A 50 2.62 4.54 -29.28
C PRO A 50 1.89 5.85 -29.00
N VAL A 51 0.80 5.79 -28.25
CA VAL A 51 -0.07 6.95 -28.04
C VAL A 51 0.58 7.91 -27.03
N ASN A 52 1.56 8.67 -27.52
CA ASN A 52 2.29 9.66 -26.74
C ASN A 52 1.37 10.86 -26.41
N GLY A 53 1.40 11.31 -25.16
CA GLY A 53 0.64 12.47 -24.71
C GLY A 53 -0.77 12.15 -24.20
N VAL A 54 -1.15 10.88 -23.99
CA VAL A 54 -2.45 10.56 -23.39
C VAL A 54 -2.52 11.13 -21.97
N GLN A 55 -3.48 12.01 -21.74
CA GLN A 55 -3.71 12.62 -20.45
C GLN A 55 -4.35 11.61 -19.49
N LEU A 56 -3.61 11.20 -18.47
CA LEU A 56 -4.11 10.46 -17.32
C LEU A 56 -4.68 11.43 -16.27
N PRO A 57 -5.37 11.00 -15.20
CA PRO A 57 -6.00 11.93 -14.24
C PRO A 57 -5.06 12.99 -13.66
N ASP A 58 -3.79 12.63 -13.37
CA ASP A 58 -2.77 13.55 -12.85
C ASP A 58 -1.37 13.36 -13.49
N ALA A 59 -1.26 12.52 -14.52
CA ALA A 59 -0.02 12.20 -15.23
C ALA A 59 -0.16 12.38 -16.75
N ILE A 60 0.93 12.24 -17.50
CA ILE A 60 0.91 12.10 -18.97
C ILE A 60 1.54 10.76 -19.32
N TRP A 61 0.84 9.93 -20.09
CA TRP A 61 1.43 8.75 -20.70
C TRP A 61 2.34 9.18 -21.86
N LEU A 62 3.59 8.73 -21.86
CA LEU A 62 4.58 9.09 -22.87
C LEU A 62 4.88 7.91 -23.79
N CYS A 63 5.35 6.81 -23.21
CA CYS A 63 5.80 5.60 -23.90
C CYS A 63 6.68 5.89 -25.13
N THR A 64 7.72 6.71 -24.96
CA THR A 64 8.66 7.10 -26.03
C THR A 64 10.11 6.96 -25.58
N LYS A 65 11.04 6.86 -26.54
CA LYS A 65 12.48 6.88 -26.25
C LYS A 65 12.95 8.26 -25.84
N ASP A 66 13.76 8.30 -24.78
CA ASP A 66 14.51 9.49 -24.40
C ASP A 66 15.96 9.42 -24.91
N ASP A 67 16.66 10.55 -24.90
CA ASP A 67 18.01 10.68 -25.44
C ASP A 67 19.14 10.31 -24.48
N GLY A 68 18.85 9.86 -23.25
CA GLY A 68 19.87 9.43 -22.29
C GLY A 68 19.37 9.29 -20.86
N TYR A 69 20.30 9.04 -19.94
CA TYR A 69 20.04 8.67 -18.55
C TYR A 69 20.20 9.84 -17.58
N ARG A 70 19.08 10.45 -17.18
CA ARG A 70 19.01 11.54 -16.17
C ARG A 70 18.16 11.08 -15.00
N GLY A 71 18.66 11.13 -13.77
CA GLY A 71 17.85 10.93 -12.57
C GLY A 71 17.05 12.18 -12.19
N ILE A 72 16.01 12.03 -11.37
CA ILE A 72 15.33 13.16 -10.73
C ILE A 72 16.19 13.74 -9.60
N TRP A 73 16.12 15.06 -9.37
CA TRP A 73 16.61 15.69 -8.14
C TRP A 73 15.41 16.10 -7.28
N TYR A 74 15.47 15.85 -5.97
CA TYR A 74 14.37 16.19 -5.05
C TYR A 74 14.91 16.60 -3.68
N TRP A 75 14.08 17.31 -2.90
CA TRP A 75 14.38 17.75 -1.53
C TRP A 75 13.15 17.68 -0.64
N ASN A 76 13.37 17.51 0.66
CA ASN A 76 12.30 17.47 1.65
C ASN A 76 12.68 18.26 2.91
N GLN A 77 11.73 19.04 3.43
CA GLN A 77 11.84 19.85 4.64
C GLN A 77 13.11 20.74 4.70
N ARG A 78 12.95 22.01 4.27
CA ARG A 78 14.00 23.02 4.32
C ARG A 78 14.37 23.34 5.77
N GLN A 79 15.66 23.54 6.01
CA GLN A 79 16.26 23.95 7.27
C GLN A 79 16.95 25.30 7.08
N ASP A 80 16.86 26.17 8.09
CA ASP A 80 17.54 27.48 8.11
C ASP A 80 18.97 27.35 8.69
N ASN A 81 19.75 26.44 8.12
CA ASN A 81 21.17 26.22 8.43
C ASN A 81 21.97 25.85 7.16
N GLU A 82 23.28 25.67 7.27
CA GLU A 82 24.18 25.41 6.12
C GLU A 82 23.87 24.12 5.33
N TYR A 83 23.13 23.19 5.93
CA TYR A 83 22.76 21.91 5.33
C TYR A 83 21.52 22.05 4.43
N VAL A 84 20.75 23.14 4.56
CA VAL A 84 19.61 23.57 3.71
C VAL A 84 18.38 22.64 3.74
N TYR A 85 18.55 21.31 3.78
CA TYR A 85 17.48 20.33 3.69
C TYR A 85 17.76 19.14 4.60
N LYS A 86 16.70 18.61 5.23
CA LYS A 86 16.73 17.36 5.99
C LYS A 86 17.26 16.19 5.16
N TYR A 87 16.74 16.07 3.93
CA TYR A 87 17.33 15.24 2.87
C TYR A 87 17.05 15.87 1.51
N SER A 88 18.01 15.72 0.60
CA SER A 88 17.90 16.10 -0.80
C SER A 88 19.02 15.46 -1.62
N GLY A 89 18.96 15.58 -2.95
CA GLY A 89 20.02 15.15 -3.86
C GLY A 89 19.44 14.50 -5.11
N GLY A 90 20.26 13.73 -5.82
CA GLY A 90 19.79 12.87 -6.89
C GLY A 90 19.07 11.67 -6.32
N LEU A 91 17.77 11.57 -6.57
CA LEU A 91 16.88 10.64 -5.91
C LEU A 91 16.17 9.75 -6.95
N GLY A 92 16.88 9.37 -8.02
CA GLY A 92 16.35 8.49 -9.07
C GLY A 92 16.10 7.04 -8.64
N THR A 93 16.84 6.55 -7.63
CA THR A 93 16.66 5.22 -7.00
C THR A 93 16.05 5.31 -5.60
N TYR A 94 15.45 6.47 -5.26
CA TYR A 94 14.75 6.71 -4.00
C TYR A 94 13.37 6.02 -3.99
N CYS A 95 12.87 5.46 -2.88
CA CYS A 95 13.40 5.51 -1.52
C CYS A 95 13.78 4.14 -0.96
N ALA A 96 14.23 4.10 0.30
CA ALA A 96 14.51 2.87 1.05
C ALA A 96 13.36 1.85 1.00
N HIS A 97 12.12 2.36 0.96
CA HIS A 97 10.87 1.61 1.02
C HIS A 97 10.26 1.31 -0.36
N HIS A 98 11.03 1.49 -1.45
CA HIS A 98 10.67 1.11 -2.82
C HIS A 98 11.54 -0.07 -3.25
N TYR A 99 10.97 -1.21 -3.67
CA TYR A 99 11.77 -2.34 -4.15
C TYR A 99 11.02 -3.23 -5.17
N PRO A 100 11.70 -3.82 -6.17
CA PRO A 100 13.07 -3.57 -6.60
C PRO A 100 13.17 -2.45 -7.64
N PHE A 101 14.38 -1.96 -7.88
CA PHE A 101 14.71 -1.07 -9.01
C PHE A 101 15.33 -1.80 -10.20
N ALA A 102 15.84 -3.02 -10.01
CA ALA A 102 16.49 -3.80 -11.04
C ALA A 102 16.27 -5.32 -10.85
N ILE A 103 16.17 -6.07 -11.95
CA ILE A 103 15.95 -7.52 -11.97
C ILE A 103 16.77 -8.13 -13.10
N TYR A 104 17.65 -9.07 -12.76
CA TYR A 104 18.32 -9.92 -13.75
C TYR A 104 17.39 -11.02 -14.25
N VAL A 105 17.38 -11.24 -15.57
CA VAL A 105 16.55 -12.22 -16.28
C VAL A 105 17.46 -13.16 -17.09
N PRO A 106 17.74 -14.38 -16.59
CA PRO A 106 18.64 -15.33 -17.25
C PRO A 106 18.21 -15.74 -18.66
N ALA A 107 16.90 -15.78 -18.95
CA ALA A 107 16.36 -16.22 -20.25
C ALA A 107 16.82 -15.36 -21.43
N VAL A 108 17.07 -14.07 -21.20
CA VAL A 108 17.56 -13.12 -22.22
C VAL A 108 18.98 -12.62 -21.96
N ASP A 109 19.54 -12.90 -20.78
CA ASP A 109 20.85 -12.42 -20.31
C ASP A 109 20.91 -10.89 -20.20
N LYS A 110 19.89 -10.32 -19.53
CA LYS A 110 19.72 -8.88 -19.33
C LYS A 110 19.35 -8.57 -17.89
N THR A 111 19.83 -7.43 -17.38
CA THR A 111 19.29 -6.82 -16.17
C THR A 111 18.38 -5.66 -16.56
N PHE A 112 17.07 -5.84 -16.38
CA PHE A 112 16.09 -4.77 -16.58
C PHE A 112 16.05 -3.88 -15.33
N PHE A 113 15.86 -2.58 -15.51
CA PHE A 113 15.80 -1.62 -14.41
C PHE A 113 14.86 -0.46 -14.70
N CYS A 114 14.33 0.14 -13.64
CA CYS A 114 13.57 1.38 -13.70
C CYS A 114 14.17 2.44 -12.77
N TYR A 115 13.81 3.70 -12.98
CA TYR A 115 14.23 4.81 -12.12
C TYR A 115 13.29 6.02 -12.28
N GLY A 116 13.31 6.91 -11.28
CA GLY A 116 12.78 8.26 -11.41
C GLY A 116 13.75 9.14 -12.18
N GLY A 117 13.39 9.53 -13.40
CA GLY A 117 14.17 10.44 -14.23
C GLY A 117 13.64 11.87 -14.22
N ALA A 118 14.43 12.81 -14.73
CA ALA A 118 14.03 14.20 -14.93
C ALA A 118 13.71 14.50 -16.40
N ALA A 119 12.64 15.27 -16.65
CA ALA A 119 12.38 15.86 -17.97
C ALA A 119 13.51 16.80 -18.40
N LYS A 120 13.71 16.98 -19.71
CA LYS A 120 14.88 17.70 -20.27
C LYS A 120 15.00 19.16 -19.83
N GLU A 121 13.88 19.87 -19.80
CA GLU A 121 13.84 21.33 -19.61
C GLU A 121 13.41 21.75 -18.20
N LYS A 122 12.98 20.79 -17.38
CA LYS A 122 12.38 21.03 -16.06
C LYS A 122 12.55 19.80 -15.17
N ASN A 123 12.77 20.04 -13.89
CA ASN A 123 12.76 18.99 -12.86
C ASN A 123 11.32 18.46 -12.65
N GLU A 124 10.85 17.61 -13.55
CA GLU A 124 9.62 16.82 -13.45
C GLU A 124 9.95 15.34 -13.55
N LEU A 125 9.33 14.54 -12.68
CA LEU A 125 9.51 13.11 -12.54
C LEU A 125 8.91 12.36 -13.73
N ILE A 126 9.80 11.74 -14.50
CA ILE A 126 9.49 10.78 -15.56
C ILE A 126 9.79 9.38 -15.04
N HIS A 127 8.89 8.43 -15.24
CA HIS A 127 9.18 7.02 -14.92
C HIS A 127 9.90 6.41 -16.12
N MET A 128 11.14 6.00 -15.88
CA MET A 128 12.04 5.51 -16.92
C MET A 128 12.25 4.01 -16.79
N VAL A 129 12.34 3.31 -17.92
CA VAL A 129 12.59 1.86 -17.99
C VAL A 129 13.71 1.57 -18.99
N SER A 130 14.63 0.67 -18.63
CA SER A 130 15.71 0.25 -19.52
C SER A 130 16.27 -1.13 -19.15
N TYR A 131 17.36 -1.54 -19.82
CA TYR A 131 18.12 -2.74 -19.47
C TYR A 131 19.62 -2.57 -19.74
N PHE A 132 20.43 -3.35 -19.03
CA PHE A 132 21.81 -3.66 -19.38
C PHE A 132 21.86 -5.04 -20.03
N ASP A 133 22.46 -5.13 -21.21
CA ASP A 133 22.63 -6.38 -21.95
C ASP A 133 24.01 -6.99 -21.64
N HIS A 134 24.04 -8.14 -20.98
CA HIS A 134 25.27 -8.77 -20.50
C HIS A 134 26.10 -9.41 -21.62
N LYS A 135 25.51 -9.65 -22.80
CA LYS A 135 26.20 -10.21 -23.97
C LYS A 135 26.97 -9.14 -24.73
N THR A 136 26.41 -7.93 -24.83
CA THR A 136 27.04 -6.81 -25.55
C THR A 136 27.79 -5.85 -24.64
N GLY A 137 27.46 -5.81 -23.34
CA GLY A 137 27.96 -4.80 -22.40
C GLY A 137 27.35 -3.40 -22.61
N GLN A 138 26.22 -3.32 -23.31
CA GLN A 138 25.59 -2.07 -23.73
C GLN A 138 24.24 -1.83 -23.05
N VAL A 139 23.81 -0.57 -23.09
CA VAL A 139 22.46 -0.14 -22.72
C VAL A 139 21.78 0.52 -23.93
N PRO A 140 20.46 0.35 -24.12
CA PRO A 140 19.71 1.03 -25.17
C PRO A 140 19.40 2.48 -24.78
N ARG A 141 18.78 3.26 -25.66
CA ARG A 141 18.04 4.46 -25.21
C ARG A 141 16.93 4.05 -24.23
N PRO A 142 16.80 4.70 -23.06
CA PRO A 142 15.76 4.36 -22.10
C PRO A 142 14.39 4.81 -22.60
N THR A 143 13.35 4.09 -22.18
CA THR A 143 11.95 4.44 -22.48
C THR A 143 11.38 5.29 -21.35
N ALA A 144 10.91 6.48 -21.68
CA ALA A 144 10.07 7.31 -20.83
C ALA A 144 8.63 6.77 -20.88
N LEU A 145 8.17 6.15 -19.78
CA LEU A 145 6.83 5.56 -19.70
C LEU A 145 5.76 6.64 -19.48
N LEU A 146 5.93 7.48 -18.45
CA LEU A 146 4.96 8.50 -18.06
C LEU A 146 5.63 9.67 -17.31
N ASN A 147 5.05 10.87 -17.42
CA ASN A 147 5.37 12.05 -16.61
C ASN A 147 4.35 12.18 -15.47
N LYS A 148 4.80 12.22 -14.20
CA LYS A 148 3.95 12.34 -13.01
C LYS A 148 3.52 13.78 -12.65
N LYS A 149 3.94 14.79 -13.44
CA LYS A 149 3.67 16.23 -13.23
C LYS A 149 4.06 16.74 -11.83
N THR A 150 5.11 16.16 -11.24
CA THR A 150 5.65 16.49 -9.91
C THR A 150 7.15 16.25 -9.92
N ASP A 151 7.90 16.88 -9.00
CA ASP A 151 9.31 16.56 -8.71
C ASP A 151 9.46 15.55 -7.54
N ASP A 152 8.34 15.13 -6.93
CA ASP A 152 8.34 14.35 -5.71
C ASP A 152 8.81 12.90 -5.91
N ALA A 153 10.07 12.62 -5.59
CA ALA A 153 10.70 11.32 -5.76
C ALA A 153 10.01 10.17 -4.99
N HIS A 154 9.11 10.45 -4.04
CA HIS A 154 8.27 9.42 -3.40
C HIS A 154 7.30 8.74 -4.39
N ASP A 155 7.04 9.35 -5.55
CA ASP A 155 6.23 8.78 -6.62
C ASP A 155 7.03 7.83 -7.55
N ASN A 156 8.35 7.69 -7.36
CA ASN A 156 9.24 6.87 -8.19
C ASN A 156 8.70 5.44 -8.49
N PRO A 157 9.03 4.87 -9.66
CA PRO A 157 8.59 3.53 -10.05
C PRO A 157 9.43 2.42 -9.40
N VAL A 158 8.82 1.25 -9.25
CA VAL A 158 9.49 -0.05 -9.04
C VAL A 158 9.14 -1.02 -10.16
N ILE A 159 10.00 -2.00 -10.42
CA ILE A 159 9.91 -2.95 -11.54
C ILE A 159 9.59 -4.36 -11.05
N SER A 160 8.87 -5.14 -11.84
CA SER A 160 8.75 -6.60 -11.68
C SER A 160 8.78 -7.30 -13.04
N VAL A 161 9.01 -8.61 -13.07
CA VAL A 161 8.97 -9.43 -14.29
C VAL A 161 8.23 -10.73 -13.98
N ASP A 162 7.21 -11.05 -14.77
CA ASP A 162 6.41 -12.27 -14.59
C ASP A 162 7.03 -13.52 -15.26
N ALA A 163 6.43 -14.70 -15.03
CA ALA A 163 6.88 -15.96 -15.63
C ALA A 163 6.79 -16.00 -17.17
N ALA A 164 5.90 -15.21 -17.77
CA ALA A 164 5.80 -15.08 -19.23
C ALA A 164 6.85 -14.11 -19.80
N GLY A 165 7.54 -13.37 -18.93
CA GLY A 165 8.61 -12.43 -19.27
C GLY A 165 8.17 -10.98 -19.47
N HIS A 166 6.91 -10.62 -19.21
CA HIS A 166 6.50 -9.22 -19.33
C HIS A 166 7.10 -8.39 -18.19
N ILE A 167 7.44 -7.15 -18.51
CA ILE A 167 8.00 -6.16 -17.60
C ILE A 167 6.85 -5.34 -17.03
N TRP A 168 6.75 -5.33 -15.71
CA TRP A 168 5.72 -4.62 -14.97
C TRP A 168 6.32 -3.41 -14.26
N ILE A 169 5.64 -2.27 -14.32
CA ILE A 169 6.05 -1.02 -13.68
C ILE A 169 4.96 -0.54 -12.73
N PHE A 170 5.32 -0.47 -11.46
CA PHE A 170 4.48 -0.04 -10.36
C PHE A 170 4.87 1.39 -9.99
N SER A 171 4.07 2.34 -10.46
CA SER A 171 4.30 3.78 -10.31
C SER A 171 3.68 4.27 -9.01
N SER A 172 4.51 4.64 -8.04
CA SER A 172 4.07 5.04 -6.70
C SER A 172 3.27 6.36 -6.70
N ALA A 173 2.48 6.56 -5.65
CA ALA A 173 1.96 7.85 -5.23
C ALA A 173 2.55 8.23 -3.86
N HIS A 174 2.47 9.49 -3.46
CA HIS A 174 2.80 9.95 -2.12
C HIS A 174 1.56 10.51 -1.42
N GLY A 175 0.89 9.66 -0.64
CA GLY A 175 -0.41 10.01 -0.04
C GLY A 175 -1.55 10.03 -1.05
N THR A 176 -2.69 10.60 -0.67
CA THR A 176 -3.94 10.58 -1.46
C THR A 176 -4.04 11.69 -2.51
N ALA A 177 -3.07 12.61 -2.57
CA ALA A 177 -3.10 13.76 -3.47
C ALA A 177 -2.81 13.41 -4.94
N ARG A 178 -2.13 12.27 -5.19
CA ARG A 178 -1.79 11.76 -6.52
C ARG A 178 -2.16 10.29 -6.68
N ARG A 179 -2.33 9.83 -7.92
CA ARG A 179 -2.64 8.45 -8.28
C ARG A 179 -1.38 7.61 -8.44
N SER A 180 -1.49 6.33 -8.09
CA SER A 180 -0.52 5.31 -8.48
C SER A 180 -1.01 4.59 -9.73
N TYR A 181 -0.10 3.97 -10.47
CA TYR A 181 -0.39 3.32 -11.75
C TYR A 181 0.34 1.97 -11.85
N ILE A 182 -0.31 0.94 -12.40
CA ILE A 182 0.34 -0.32 -12.78
C ILE A 182 0.33 -0.42 -14.30
N SER A 183 1.49 -0.70 -14.89
CA SER A 183 1.66 -0.83 -16.34
C SER A 183 2.43 -2.10 -16.67
N VAL A 184 2.18 -2.69 -17.84
CA VAL A 184 2.86 -3.91 -18.31
C VAL A 184 3.31 -3.75 -19.75
N SER A 185 4.50 -4.26 -20.09
CA SER A 185 5.00 -4.30 -21.47
C SER A 185 4.08 -5.15 -22.35
N LYS A 186 3.76 -4.71 -23.57
CA LYS A 186 2.87 -5.49 -24.47
C LYS A 186 3.52 -6.75 -25.04
N ARG A 187 4.83 -6.95 -24.87
CA ARG A 187 5.60 -8.11 -25.33
C ARG A 187 6.61 -8.54 -24.25
N PRO A 188 6.92 -9.83 -24.09
CA PRO A 188 7.94 -10.28 -23.16
C PRO A 188 9.31 -9.66 -23.43
N TYR A 189 10.01 -9.29 -22.34
CA TYR A 189 11.38 -8.77 -22.34
C TYR A 189 11.59 -7.48 -23.17
N ASP A 190 10.51 -6.74 -23.42
CA ASP A 190 10.45 -5.59 -24.30
C ASP A 190 10.13 -4.31 -23.52
N ILE A 191 10.89 -3.24 -23.76
CA ILE A 191 10.71 -1.93 -23.12
C ILE A 191 10.15 -0.87 -24.09
N GLU A 192 9.84 -1.22 -25.34
CA GLU A 192 9.43 -0.26 -26.36
C GLU A 192 7.98 0.21 -26.19
N ASP A 193 7.08 -0.67 -25.72
CA ASP A 193 5.65 -0.40 -25.67
C ASP A 193 4.96 -1.08 -24.47
N PHE A 194 4.07 -0.33 -23.81
CA PHE A 194 3.39 -0.71 -22.57
C PHE A 194 1.87 -0.46 -22.69
N GLU A 195 1.10 -1.13 -21.85
CA GLU A 195 -0.31 -0.80 -21.59
C GLU A 195 -0.53 -0.50 -20.11
N LEU A 196 -1.55 0.32 -19.83
CA LEU A 196 -1.99 0.64 -18.48
C LEU A 196 -2.95 -0.45 -17.97
N VAL A 197 -2.60 -1.07 -16.86
CA VAL A 197 -3.41 -2.14 -16.24
C VAL A 197 -4.37 -1.59 -15.20
N SER A 198 -3.91 -0.68 -14.34
CA SER A 198 -4.77 -0.09 -13.29
C SER A 198 -4.33 1.30 -12.85
N ILE A 199 -5.28 2.06 -12.30
CA ILE A 199 -5.09 3.34 -11.63
C ILE A 199 -5.56 3.17 -10.18
N GLY A 200 -4.72 3.53 -9.22
CA GLY A 200 -4.99 3.30 -7.79
C GLY A 200 -4.44 4.42 -6.89
N ASN A 201 -4.20 4.06 -5.62
CA ASN A 201 -3.48 4.90 -4.67
C ASN A 201 -2.70 4.03 -3.68
N PHE A 202 -1.51 3.58 -4.09
CA PHE A 202 -0.52 2.94 -3.23
C PHE A 202 0.74 3.81 -3.12
N SER A 203 1.37 3.78 -1.95
CA SER A 203 2.68 4.40 -1.69
C SER A 203 3.69 3.34 -1.27
N TYR A 204 4.98 3.63 -1.45
CA TYR A 204 6.09 2.80 -0.99
C TYR A 204 6.02 1.34 -1.47
N PRO A 205 5.93 1.09 -2.78
CA PRO A 205 5.69 -0.23 -3.32
C PRO A 205 6.91 -1.16 -3.18
N GLN A 206 6.68 -2.36 -2.66
CA GLN A 206 7.67 -3.44 -2.55
C GLN A 206 7.07 -4.70 -3.16
N VAL A 207 7.45 -4.98 -4.41
CA VAL A 207 6.82 -5.98 -5.29
C VAL A 207 7.80 -7.11 -5.59
N TYR A 208 7.33 -8.34 -5.48
CA TYR A 208 8.08 -9.54 -5.86
C TYR A 208 7.19 -10.40 -6.76
N TYR A 209 7.82 -11.24 -7.58
CA TYR A 209 7.15 -12.30 -8.32
C TYR A 209 7.72 -13.64 -7.89
N LEU A 210 6.86 -14.59 -7.52
CA LEU A 210 7.19 -15.95 -7.11
C LEU A 210 6.50 -16.91 -8.08
N ASP A 211 7.26 -17.80 -8.72
CA ASP A 211 6.76 -18.60 -9.87
C ASP A 211 5.50 -19.43 -9.55
N ASP A 212 5.37 -19.92 -8.31
CA ASP A 212 4.22 -20.73 -7.86
C ASP A 212 3.02 -19.90 -7.34
N PHE A 213 3.16 -18.59 -7.14
CA PHE A 213 2.17 -17.74 -6.43
C PHE A 213 1.84 -16.41 -7.13
N GLY A 214 2.60 -16.02 -8.16
CA GLY A 214 2.47 -14.75 -8.84
C GLY A 214 3.09 -13.58 -8.06
N PHE A 215 2.45 -12.42 -8.12
CA PHE A 215 2.87 -11.20 -7.46
C PHE A 215 2.58 -11.20 -5.97
N VAL A 216 3.55 -10.71 -5.21
CA VAL A 216 3.50 -10.48 -3.77
C VAL A 216 3.86 -9.00 -3.55
N PHE A 217 2.97 -8.25 -2.90
CA PHE A 217 3.05 -6.78 -2.91
C PHE A 217 2.79 -6.18 -1.52
N PHE A 218 3.86 -5.67 -0.90
CA PHE A 218 3.76 -4.84 0.30
C PHE A 218 3.70 -3.37 -0.13
N HIS A 219 2.78 -2.61 0.47
CA HIS A 219 2.60 -1.20 0.17
C HIS A 219 2.02 -0.45 1.38
N THR A 220 1.81 0.85 1.21
CA THR A 220 1.23 1.72 2.22
C THR A 220 0.00 2.42 1.66
N TRP A 221 -1.08 2.43 2.44
CA TRP A 221 -2.23 3.32 2.25
C TRP A 221 -2.25 4.43 3.31
N TYR A 222 -2.79 5.58 2.93
CA TYR A 222 -2.87 6.75 3.81
C TYR A 222 -4.26 6.87 4.43
N ILE A 223 -4.41 6.39 5.67
CA ILE A 223 -5.68 6.46 6.41
C ILE A 223 -5.60 7.64 7.37
N ARG A 224 -6.46 8.66 7.16
CA ARG A 224 -6.45 9.92 7.94
C ARG A 224 -5.09 10.64 7.93
N GLY A 225 -4.30 10.46 6.88
CA GLY A 225 -2.94 11.01 6.75
C GLY A 225 -1.83 10.15 7.38
N HIS A 226 -2.17 9.08 8.10
CA HIS A 226 -1.21 8.14 8.68
C HIS A 226 -0.83 7.05 7.68
N ARG A 227 0.42 6.58 7.73
CA ARG A 227 0.96 5.53 6.83
C ARG A 227 0.65 4.15 7.40
N CYS A 228 -0.41 3.51 6.92
CA CYS A 228 -0.81 2.17 7.33
C CYS A 228 -0.17 1.14 6.40
N LEU A 229 0.36 0.05 6.96
CA LEU A 229 1.03 -0.99 6.18
C LEU A 229 0.02 -2.00 5.65
N PHE A 230 0.15 -2.34 4.38
CA PHE A 230 -0.75 -3.25 3.67
C PHE A 230 0.01 -4.31 2.87
N PHE A 231 -0.67 -5.43 2.67
CA PHE A 231 -0.26 -6.55 1.86
C PHE A 231 -1.34 -6.89 0.84
N THR A 232 -0.95 -7.20 -0.39
CA THR A 232 -1.82 -7.82 -1.40
C THR A 232 -0.99 -8.79 -2.25
N SER A 233 -1.67 -9.70 -2.93
CA SER A 233 -1.07 -10.62 -3.89
C SER A 233 -1.95 -10.70 -5.14
N SER A 234 -1.37 -11.15 -6.24
CA SER A 234 -2.08 -11.33 -7.51
C SER A 234 -1.43 -12.44 -8.32
N PRO A 235 -2.16 -13.47 -8.79
CA PRO A 235 -1.56 -14.54 -9.59
C PRO A 235 -0.97 -14.02 -10.92
N ASP A 236 -1.51 -12.93 -11.49
CA ASP A 236 -1.25 -12.49 -12.87
C ASP A 236 -0.93 -10.99 -13.03
N GLY A 237 -1.00 -10.20 -11.94
CA GLY A 237 -0.78 -8.75 -11.94
C GLY A 237 -1.99 -7.93 -12.38
N ARG A 238 -3.11 -8.56 -12.73
CA ARG A 238 -4.38 -7.91 -13.15
C ARG A 238 -5.48 -8.13 -12.12
N GLU A 239 -5.66 -9.36 -11.66
CA GLU A 239 -6.61 -9.71 -10.59
C GLU A 239 -5.89 -9.66 -9.24
N TRP A 240 -6.09 -8.59 -8.48
CA TRP A 240 -5.46 -8.38 -7.18
C TRP A 240 -6.38 -8.82 -6.04
N GLN A 241 -5.85 -9.57 -5.08
CA GLN A 241 -6.56 -9.93 -3.86
C GLN A 241 -6.85 -8.68 -3.00
N PRO A 242 -7.92 -8.68 -2.19
CA PRO A 242 -8.18 -7.63 -1.21
C PRO A 242 -6.93 -7.30 -0.38
N SER A 243 -6.61 -6.00 -0.23
CA SER A 243 -5.43 -5.61 0.53
C SER A 243 -5.66 -5.80 2.04
N LEU A 244 -4.88 -6.69 2.64
CA LEU A 244 -4.83 -6.96 4.08
C LEU A 244 -4.05 -5.85 4.79
N MET A 245 -4.64 -5.22 5.81
CA MET A 245 -3.91 -4.29 6.67
C MET A 245 -3.03 -5.07 7.67
N LEU A 246 -1.73 -4.82 7.63
CA LEU A 246 -0.76 -5.47 8.53
C LEU A 246 -0.56 -4.67 9.83
N ALA A 247 -0.39 -3.35 9.73
CA ALA A 247 -0.08 -2.52 10.90
C ALA A 247 -0.64 -1.09 10.78
N TYR A 248 -1.18 -0.61 11.90
CA TYR A 248 -1.60 0.78 12.11
C TYR A 248 -1.41 1.17 13.59
N ILE A 249 -0.15 1.25 14.01
CA ILE A 249 0.25 1.77 15.33
C ILE A 249 0.35 3.30 15.26
N GLN A 250 -0.45 3.98 16.09
CA GLN A 250 -0.43 5.44 16.28
C GLN A 250 -0.50 6.25 14.96
N GLN A 251 0.56 6.96 14.54
CA GLN A 251 0.58 7.78 13.32
C GLN A 251 1.14 7.04 12.07
N GLY A 252 1.28 5.72 12.15
CA GLY A 252 1.71 4.88 11.04
C GLY A 252 3.20 4.56 11.01
N HIS A 253 3.71 4.21 9.83
CA HIS A 253 4.94 3.42 9.69
C HIS A 253 5.76 3.75 8.44
N TYR A 254 7.00 3.24 8.40
CA TYR A 254 7.72 2.84 7.19
C TYR A 254 8.15 1.38 7.30
N GLN A 255 8.35 0.71 6.16
CA GLN A 255 8.66 -0.73 6.10
C GLN A 255 9.77 -1.07 5.10
N VAL A 256 10.44 -2.19 5.33
CA VAL A 256 11.28 -2.91 4.36
C VAL A 256 10.91 -4.40 4.37
N SER A 257 10.88 -5.04 3.21
CA SER A 257 10.47 -6.44 3.06
C SER A 257 11.56 -7.30 2.41
N ALA A 258 11.43 -8.62 2.59
CA ALA A 258 12.19 -9.63 1.88
C ALA A 258 11.29 -10.85 1.66
N VAL A 259 11.57 -11.64 0.62
CA VAL A 259 10.82 -12.87 0.32
C VAL A 259 11.77 -14.00 -0.06
N SER A 260 11.32 -15.22 0.18
CA SER A 260 11.87 -16.45 -0.38
C SER A 260 10.73 -17.36 -0.84
N PRO A 261 11.02 -18.50 -1.50
CA PRO A 261 10.00 -19.49 -1.87
C PRO A 261 9.23 -20.11 -0.69
N ARG A 262 9.60 -19.81 0.57
CA ARG A 262 8.95 -20.35 1.79
C ARG A 262 8.39 -19.28 2.72
N LYS A 263 8.79 -18.01 2.56
CA LYS A 263 8.56 -16.97 3.56
C LYS A 263 8.36 -15.59 2.94
N LEU A 264 7.38 -14.88 3.46
CA LEU A 264 7.20 -13.45 3.33
C LEU A 264 7.66 -12.78 4.62
N ALA A 265 8.55 -11.79 4.55
CA ALA A 265 9.13 -11.15 5.71
C ALA A 265 8.99 -9.62 5.62
N LEU A 266 8.64 -8.98 6.74
CA LEU A 266 8.44 -7.55 6.85
C LEU A 266 9.07 -7.00 8.15
N ALA A 267 9.92 -5.98 8.03
CA ALA A 267 10.39 -5.18 9.14
C ALA A 267 9.87 -3.75 9.04
N PHE A 268 9.47 -3.17 10.17
CA PHE A 268 8.90 -1.81 10.21
C PHE A 268 9.25 -1.05 11.48
N ASN A 269 9.01 0.27 11.47
CA ASN A 269 9.07 1.17 12.63
C ASN A 269 7.67 1.78 12.86
N TYR A 270 7.46 2.53 13.95
CA TYR A 270 6.21 3.28 14.16
C TYR A 270 6.43 4.77 14.37
N HIS A 271 5.41 5.56 14.10
CA HIS A 271 5.38 7.01 14.24
C HIS A 271 4.65 7.39 15.54
N PRO A 272 5.37 7.86 16.57
CA PRO A 272 4.76 8.12 17.87
C PRO A 272 3.81 9.32 17.82
N HIS A 273 2.69 9.24 18.53
CA HIS A 273 1.79 10.37 18.75
C HIS A 273 2.21 11.15 20.01
N PRO A 274 2.28 12.49 19.99
CA PRO A 274 1.85 13.39 18.91
C PRO A 274 2.93 13.74 17.86
N GLN A 275 4.18 13.30 18.02
CA GLN A 275 5.35 13.84 17.31
C GLN A 275 5.44 13.45 15.81
N GLY A 276 4.90 12.30 15.42
CA GLY A 276 4.80 11.83 14.04
C GLY A 276 6.09 11.31 13.40
N LEU A 277 6.10 11.26 12.07
CA LEU A 277 7.09 10.50 11.26
C LEU A 277 8.56 10.91 11.47
N ASN A 278 8.81 12.15 11.92
CA ASN A 278 10.16 12.63 12.21
C ASN A 278 10.74 12.03 13.51
N TRP A 279 9.88 11.50 14.38
CA TRP A 279 10.24 10.79 15.62
C TRP A 279 10.07 9.27 15.49
N ARG A 280 10.01 8.74 14.26
CA ARG A 280 9.82 7.31 14.02
C ARG A 280 10.85 6.46 14.76
N THR A 281 10.38 5.45 15.46
CA THR A 281 11.17 4.68 16.43
C THR A 281 10.66 3.24 16.54
N ASN A 282 11.32 2.46 17.39
CA ASN A 282 11.27 1.01 17.55
C ASN A 282 11.57 0.24 16.25
N LEU A 283 11.90 -1.03 16.44
CA LEU A 283 12.03 -2.00 15.36
C LEU A 283 11.03 -3.11 15.60
N TYR A 284 10.27 -3.46 14.57
CA TYR A 284 9.33 -4.58 14.56
C TYR A 284 9.64 -5.52 13.40
N TYR A 285 9.29 -6.78 13.56
CA TYR A 285 9.39 -7.81 12.54
C TYR A 285 8.20 -8.77 12.58
N MET A 286 7.64 -9.05 11.41
CA MET A 286 6.59 -10.05 11.21
C MET A 286 6.83 -10.83 9.92
N GLU A 287 6.39 -12.08 9.89
CA GLU A 287 6.53 -12.97 8.75
C GLU A 287 5.27 -13.80 8.51
N SER A 288 5.13 -14.33 7.29
CA SER A 288 4.14 -15.32 6.90
C SER A 288 4.84 -16.45 6.15
N THR A 289 4.48 -17.69 6.46
CA THR A 289 5.00 -18.91 5.81
C THR A 289 3.95 -19.59 4.91
N ASP A 290 2.79 -18.95 4.74
CA ASP A 290 1.64 -19.40 3.95
C ASP A 290 1.14 -18.29 2.99
N PHE A 291 2.08 -17.50 2.48
CA PHE A 291 1.87 -16.47 1.43
C PHE A 291 0.87 -15.37 1.80
N GLY A 292 0.84 -15.01 3.08
CA GLY A 292 0.13 -13.88 3.64
C GLY A 292 -1.22 -14.22 4.27
N ALA A 293 -1.61 -15.51 4.32
CA ALA A 293 -2.86 -15.94 4.93
C ALA A 293 -2.83 -15.86 6.47
N ASN A 294 -1.71 -16.24 7.10
CA ASN A 294 -1.45 -16.05 8.53
C ASN A 294 -0.11 -15.35 8.74
N TRP A 295 0.02 -14.66 9.87
CA TRP A 295 1.20 -13.87 10.23
C TRP A 295 1.67 -14.17 11.65
N GLN A 296 2.99 -14.17 11.84
CA GLN A 296 3.67 -14.52 13.08
C GLN A 296 4.89 -13.63 13.35
N ALA A 297 5.35 -13.57 14.59
CA ALA A 297 6.67 -13.04 14.95
C ALA A 297 7.79 -14.05 14.58
N ALA A 298 9.05 -13.64 14.68
CA ALA A 298 10.22 -14.47 14.31
C ALA A 298 10.36 -15.79 15.12
N ASP A 299 9.76 -15.86 16.30
CA ASP A 299 9.72 -17.06 17.16
C ASP A 299 8.52 -17.99 16.86
N GLY A 300 7.69 -17.63 15.88
CA GLY A 300 6.46 -18.35 15.54
C GLY A 300 5.22 -17.94 16.34
N THR A 301 5.31 -16.93 17.23
CA THR A 301 4.14 -16.42 17.96
C THR A 301 3.11 -15.82 16.99
N PRO A 302 1.86 -16.31 16.93
CA PRO A 302 0.85 -15.79 16.02
C PRO A 302 0.50 -14.32 16.31
N LEU A 303 0.28 -13.54 15.25
CA LEU A 303 -0.07 -12.13 15.33
C LEU A 303 -1.55 -11.90 15.02
N CYS A 304 -2.22 -11.08 15.82
CA CYS A 304 -3.56 -10.58 15.54
C CYS A 304 -3.43 -9.29 14.71
N LEU A 305 -4.01 -9.27 13.50
CA LEU A 305 -3.90 -8.14 12.58
C LEU A 305 -5.18 -7.28 12.55
N PRO A 306 -5.07 -5.97 12.28
CA PRO A 306 -3.83 -5.20 12.14
C PRO A 306 -3.16 -4.94 13.49
N LEU A 307 -1.82 -4.88 13.51
CA LEU A 307 -1.07 -4.50 14.70
C LEU A 307 -1.36 -3.03 15.07
N SER A 308 -2.05 -2.80 16.20
CA SER A 308 -2.45 -1.46 16.69
C SER A 308 -1.63 -0.95 17.87
N GLU A 309 -1.13 -1.85 18.73
CA GLU A 309 -0.45 -1.52 19.98
C GLU A 309 1.06 -1.41 19.81
N VAL A 310 1.69 -0.45 20.49
CA VAL A 310 3.15 -0.25 20.49
C VAL A 310 3.89 -1.47 21.06
N VAL A 311 3.36 -2.06 22.13
CA VAL A 311 3.91 -3.30 22.70
C VAL A 311 3.08 -4.47 22.20
N ASN A 312 3.65 -5.25 21.30
CA ASN A 312 3.04 -6.44 20.69
C ASN A 312 4.14 -7.47 20.35
N PRO A 313 3.82 -8.74 20.03
CA PRO A 313 4.82 -9.79 19.83
C PRO A 313 5.80 -9.57 18.65
N ALA A 314 5.50 -8.67 17.71
CA ALA A 314 6.40 -8.33 16.62
C ALA A 314 7.53 -7.36 17.05
N LEU A 315 7.51 -6.81 18.28
CA LEU A 315 8.52 -5.85 18.75
C LEU A 315 9.90 -6.52 18.91
N VAL A 316 10.85 -6.09 18.09
CA VAL A 316 12.26 -6.53 18.12
C VAL A 316 13.05 -5.76 19.17
N HIS A 317 12.90 -4.42 19.19
CA HIS A 317 13.63 -3.56 20.13
C HIS A 317 12.92 -2.23 20.40
N ASP A 318 12.87 -1.83 21.68
CA ASP A 318 12.18 -0.62 22.17
C ASP A 318 13.09 0.62 22.23
N TYR A 319 13.52 1.09 21.05
CA TYR A 319 14.32 2.30 20.88
C TYR A 319 13.64 3.59 21.38
N ALA A 320 12.33 3.60 21.60
CA ALA A 320 11.61 4.72 22.20
C ALA A 320 12.05 4.96 23.64
N SER A 321 12.30 3.89 24.40
CA SER A 321 12.83 3.96 25.78
C SER A 321 14.25 4.53 25.86
N GLU A 322 15.01 4.47 24.76
CA GLU A 322 16.39 4.97 24.63
C GLU A 322 16.47 6.39 24.03
N ASP A 323 15.33 7.00 23.69
CA ASP A 323 15.22 8.24 22.90
C ASP A 323 16.03 8.16 21.58
N LEU A 324 15.87 7.06 20.85
CA LEU A 324 16.46 6.85 19.53
C LEU A 324 15.39 6.77 18.45
N ARG A 325 15.70 7.27 17.25
CA ARG A 325 14.85 7.21 16.05
C ARG A 325 15.41 6.17 15.09
N VAL A 326 14.54 5.45 14.38
CA VAL A 326 14.89 4.25 13.59
C VAL A 326 14.59 4.48 12.11
N TYR A 327 15.63 4.46 11.28
CA TYR A 327 15.57 4.69 9.83
C TYR A 327 15.91 3.39 9.12
N LEU A 328 14.90 2.67 8.62
CA LEU A 328 15.09 1.39 7.93
C LEU A 328 15.78 1.60 6.58
N VAL A 329 16.73 0.72 6.24
CA VAL A 329 17.56 0.83 5.03
C VAL A 329 17.28 -0.29 4.03
N ASP A 330 17.39 -1.54 4.48
CA ASP A 330 17.24 -2.75 3.65
C ASP A 330 16.89 -3.97 4.53
N MET A 331 16.43 -5.06 3.93
CA MET A 331 16.29 -6.36 4.59
C MET A 331 16.59 -7.51 3.63
N VAL A 332 17.23 -8.55 4.17
CA VAL A 332 17.48 -9.81 3.47
C VAL A 332 17.08 -11.00 4.33
N LEU A 333 16.93 -12.16 3.70
CA LEU A 333 16.87 -13.45 4.36
C LEU A 333 18.21 -14.17 4.16
N ASP A 334 18.69 -14.84 5.20
CA ASP A 334 19.86 -15.73 5.11
C ASP A 334 19.48 -17.10 4.50
N PRO A 335 20.44 -18.02 4.27
CA PRO A 335 20.14 -19.33 3.66
C PRO A 335 19.16 -20.22 4.45
N ASP A 336 18.94 -19.94 5.73
CA ASP A 336 17.99 -20.65 6.60
C ASP A 336 16.62 -19.96 6.68
N ASP A 337 16.40 -18.91 5.87
CA ASP A 337 15.24 -17.98 5.92
C ASP A 337 15.13 -17.19 7.23
N HIS A 338 16.24 -16.93 7.93
CA HIS A 338 16.25 -15.98 9.04
C HIS A 338 16.43 -14.53 8.53
N PRO A 339 15.66 -13.56 9.07
CA PRO A 339 15.80 -12.15 8.70
C PRO A 339 17.10 -11.52 9.17
N VAL A 340 17.66 -10.66 8.32
CA VAL A 340 18.70 -9.69 8.64
C VAL A 340 18.25 -8.31 8.17
N ILE A 341 18.00 -7.41 9.11
CA ILE A 341 17.48 -6.06 8.90
C ILE A 341 18.62 -5.05 9.03
N VAL A 342 18.74 -4.12 8.07
CA VAL A 342 19.69 -2.99 8.13
C VAL A 342 18.93 -1.70 8.39
N TYR A 343 19.40 -0.91 9.36
CA TYR A 343 18.79 0.36 9.74
C TYR A 343 19.80 1.31 10.38
N ILE A 344 19.46 2.60 10.45
CA ILE A 344 20.23 3.62 11.15
C ILE A 344 19.47 4.06 12.41
N THR A 345 20.16 4.19 13.54
CA THR A 345 19.65 4.85 14.75
C THR A 345 20.25 6.24 14.93
N SER A 346 19.47 7.20 15.45
CA SER A 346 19.98 8.55 15.78
C SER A 346 19.14 9.29 16.82
N ARG A 347 19.67 10.42 17.34
CA ARG A 347 19.01 11.26 18.35
C ARG A 347 18.01 12.27 17.78
N GLY A 348 17.98 12.47 16.47
CA GLY A 348 17.05 13.41 15.84
C GLY A 348 17.06 13.32 14.32
N TRP A 349 16.15 14.06 13.68
CA TRP A 349 15.82 13.89 12.26
C TRP A 349 16.53 14.87 11.33
N GLN A 350 16.98 16.01 11.86
CA GLN A 350 17.63 17.08 11.12
C GLN A 350 18.98 16.62 10.54
N SER A 351 19.36 17.17 9.39
CA SER A 351 20.73 17.11 8.87
C SER A 351 21.67 18.02 9.67
N GLY A 352 22.94 17.64 9.75
CA GLY A 352 23.99 18.31 10.52
C GLY A 352 24.55 17.46 11.68
N PRO A 353 25.69 17.82 12.28
CA PRO A 353 26.35 17.04 13.34
C PRO A 353 25.58 16.98 14.66
N GLU A 354 24.56 17.81 14.87
CA GLU A 354 23.88 18.00 16.16
C GLU A 354 23.15 16.74 16.67
N ASN A 355 22.80 15.83 15.77
CA ASN A 355 22.10 14.58 16.06
C ASN A 355 23.02 13.34 16.09
N ASP A 356 24.35 13.54 16.04
CA ASP A 356 25.34 12.46 16.09
C ASP A 356 25.40 11.77 17.48
N PRO A 357 25.86 10.51 17.53
CA PRO A 357 26.20 9.66 16.40
C PRO A 357 24.96 9.10 15.69
N ARG A 358 25.01 9.04 14.35
CA ARG A 358 24.10 8.22 13.55
C ARG A 358 24.80 6.89 13.29
N ILE A 359 24.19 5.79 13.69
CA ILE A 359 24.84 4.46 13.72
C ILE A 359 24.06 3.51 12.82
N TRP A 360 24.72 2.89 11.85
CA TRP A 360 24.21 1.75 11.11
C TRP A 360 24.20 0.52 12.02
N HIS A 361 23.13 -0.26 11.98
CA HIS A 361 22.98 -1.51 12.70
C HIS A 361 22.55 -2.63 11.76
N THR A 362 22.92 -3.84 12.13
CA THR A 362 22.26 -5.06 11.66
C THR A 362 21.54 -5.73 12.84
N ALA A 363 20.25 -6.00 12.68
CA ALA A 363 19.50 -6.91 13.56
C ALA A 363 19.25 -8.22 12.81
N ARG A 364 19.76 -9.35 13.32
CA ARG A 364 19.49 -10.67 12.77
C ARG A 364 18.76 -11.56 13.77
N TRP A 365 17.87 -12.42 13.28
CA TRP A 365 17.40 -13.55 14.07
C TRP A 365 18.44 -14.68 14.00
N ASP A 366 18.66 -15.42 15.09
CA ASP A 366 19.57 -16.58 15.14
C ASP A 366 18.84 -17.94 15.23
N GLY A 367 17.52 -17.93 15.07
CA GLY A 367 16.65 -19.07 15.30
C GLY A 367 16.07 -19.13 16.72
N GLN A 368 16.59 -18.34 17.66
CA GLN A 368 16.14 -18.31 19.07
C GLN A 368 15.94 -16.89 19.63
N ARG A 369 16.70 -15.91 19.13
CA ARG A 369 16.68 -14.52 19.59
C ARG A 369 17.18 -13.55 18.52
N TRP A 370 16.92 -12.27 18.73
CA TRP A 370 17.53 -11.19 17.97
C TRP A 370 18.95 -10.89 18.48
N ILE A 371 19.88 -10.77 17.54
CA ILE A 371 21.25 -10.29 17.75
C ILE A 371 21.37 -8.97 17.01
N ILE A 372 21.67 -7.89 17.75
CA ILE A 372 21.82 -6.54 17.22
C ILE A 372 23.27 -6.10 17.37
N HIS A 373 23.87 -5.66 16.27
CA HIS A 373 25.24 -5.16 16.22
C HIS A 373 25.31 -3.80 15.51
N PRO A 374 26.07 -2.82 16.05
CA PRO A 374 26.45 -1.64 15.29
C PRO A 374 27.50 -2.01 14.24
N ALA A 375 27.47 -1.33 13.09
CA ALA A 375 28.38 -1.54 11.99
C ALA A 375 29.31 -0.32 11.80
N MET A 376 28.84 0.72 11.13
CA MET A 376 29.56 1.97 10.86
C MET A 376 28.72 3.20 11.24
N THR A 377 29.33 4.38 11.22
CA THR A 377 28.63 5.65 11.41
C THR A 377 28.15 6.23 10.07
N SER A 378 27.04 6.96 10.09
CA SER A 378 26.57 7.80 8.99
C SER A 378 26.71 9.27 9.34
N ASP A 379 26.69 10.16 8.34
CA ASP A 379 26.52 11.60 8.56
C ASP A 379 25.09 12.08 8.24
N ASN A 380 24.25 11.27 7.59
CA ASN A 380 22.82 11.54 7.45
C ASN A 380 21.94 10.32 7.79
N ASN A 381 20.69 10.58 8.20
CA ASN A 381 19.75 9.51 8.54
C ASN A 381 19.13 8.82 7.31
N TYR A 382 19.27 9.45 6.13
CA TYR A 382 18.71 9.01 4.86
C TYR A 382 19.75 8.32 3.96
N ASP A 383 20.93 8.02 4.50
CA ASP A 383 21.94 7.23 3.79
C ASP A 383 21.42 5.80 3.63
N ASN A 384 21.47 5.31 2.39
CA ASN A 384 20.79 4.08 2.01
C ASN A 384 21.65 3.26 1.07
N GLY A 385 21.82 1.99 1.42
CA GLY A 385 22.50 0.98 0.64
C GLY A 385 21.80 -0.36 0.75
N SER A 386 22.44 -1.41 0.25
CA SER A 386 21.87 -2.77 0.26
C SER A 386 22.85 -3.80 0.80
N LEU A 387 22.30 -4.80 1.49
CA LEU A 387 23.01 -5.95 2.04
C LEU A 387 22.92 -7.14 1.08
N TYR A 388 23.99 -7.92 1.01
CA TYR A 388 24.10 -9.14 0.21
C TYR A 388 24.70 -10.24 1.10
N ILE A 389 24.01 -11.37 1.22
CA ILE A 389 24.57 -12.57 1.86
C ILE A 389 25.07 -13.47 0.73
N GLN A 390 26.38 -13.72 0.71
CA GLN A 390 27.03 -14.57 -0.28
C GLN A 390 26.76 -16.06 0.01
N PRO A 391 26.84 -16.95 -0.99
CA PRO A 391 26.69 -18.40 -0.79
C PRO A 391 27.73 -19.02 0.17
N ASP A 392 28.87 -18.35 0.40
CA ASP A 392 29.90 -18.75 1.37
C ASP A 392 29.67 -18.19 2.79
N GLY A 393 28.54 -17.52 3.02
CA GLY A 393 28.16 -16.93 4.30
C GLY A 393 28.68 -15.52 4.55
N ARG A 394 29.57 -14.98 3.71
CA ARG A 394 30.05 -13.59 3.86
C ARG A 394 28.93 -12.60 3.61
N TRP A 395 28.89 -11.54 4.40
CA TRP A 395 27.98 -10.42 4.23
C TRP A 395 28.71 -9.28 3.52
N ILE A 396 28.13 -8.74 2.45
CA ILE A 396 28.64 -7.57 1.75
C ILE A 396 27.62 -6.44 1.89
N LEU A 397 28.04 -5.26 2.32
CA LEU A 397 27.22 -4.04 2.34
C LEU A 397 27.77 -3.06 1.31
N ILE A 398 26.93 -2.59 0.39
CA ILE A 398 27.27 -1.52 -0.57
C ILE A 398 26.39 -0.32 -0.23
N ALA A 399 27.02 0.75 0.27
CA ALA A 399 26.33 1.90 0.84
C ALA A 399 27.20 3.18 0.79
N PRO A 400 26.59 4.38 0.82
CA PRO A 400 27.30 5.65 0.91
C PRO A 400 27.75 5.93 2.35
N THR A 401 28.74 5.18 2.85
CA THR A 401 29.25 5.29 4.23
C THR A 401 30.47 6.21 4.36
N GLU A 402 31.12 6.54 3.24
CA GLU A 402 32.28 7.41 3.21
C GLU A 402 31.83 8.86 2.97
N ARG A 403 32.52 9.82 3.58
CA ARG A 403 32.10 11.23 3.53
C ARG A 403 32.15 11.78 2.10
N GLY A 404 30.99 12.25 1.62
CA GLY A 404 30.85 12.90 0.31
C GLY A 404 31.24 14.39 0.27
N PRO A 405 31.18 15.00 -0.92
CA PRO A 405 31.44 16.43 -1.14
C PRO A 405 30.41 17.36 -0.48
N GLN A 406 29.23 16.86 -0.08
CA GLN A 406 28.25 17.58 0.75
C GLN A 406 28.05 16.85 2.09
N PRO A 407 28.98 16.98 3.06
CA PRO A 407 28.88 16.27 4.33
C PRO A 407 27.62 16.65 5.11
N TYR A 408 27.10 15.67 5.86
CA TYR A 408 25.84 15.68 6.62
C TYR A 408 24.55 15.87 5.80
N ASN A 409 24.65 16.02 4.48
CA ASN A 409 23.52 15.84 3.58
C ASN A 409 23.45 14.40 3.10
N THR A 410 22.31 14.00 2.58
CA THR A 410 22.04 12.61 2.19
C THR A 410 23.03 12.08 1.17
N GLY A 411 23.47 10.84 1.38
CA GLY A 411 24.46 10.19 0.55
C GLY A 411 25.88 10.65 0.84
N GLY A 412 26.83 10.12 0.08
CA GLY A 412 28.25 10.31 0.32
C GLY A 412 29.08 9.73 -0.81
N GLU A 413 30.27 9.24 -0.48
CA GLU A 413 31.01 8.33 -1.36
C GLU A 413 30.61 6.88 -1.05
N VAL A 414 30.43 6.07 -2.10
CA VAL A 414 30.00 4.68 -1.97
C VAL A 414 31.19 3.81 -1.57
N ALA A 415 30.98 2.92 -0.60
CA ALA A 415 31.93 1.90 -0.19
C ALA A 415 31.30 0.50 -0.16
N MET A 416 32.16 -0.49 -0.35
CA MET A 416 31.88 -1.90 -0.20
C MET A 416 32.56 -2.42 1.08
N TRP A 417 31.77 -2.92 2.01
CA TRP A 417 32.21 -3.53 3.27
C TRP A 417 31.92 -5.02 3.29
N GLU A 418 32.77 -5.79 3.97
CA GLU A 418 32.60 -7.23 4.19
C GLU A 418 32.57 -7.56 5.68
N SER A 419 31.64 -8.41 6.10
CA SER A 419 31.66 -9.13 7.37
C SER A 419 31.77 -10.64 7.11
N CYS A 420 32.63 -11.30 7.88
CA CYS A 420 32.78 -12.76 7.88
C CYS A 420 32.22 -13.41 9.16
N ASP A 421 31.53 -12.62 10.00
CA ASP A 421 31.08 -12.96 11.35
C ASP A 421 29.64 -12.50 11.61
N GLN A 422 28.81 -12.50 10.56
CA GLN A 422 27.37 -12.19 10.61
C GLN A 422 27.06 -10.81 11.22
N GLY A 423 27.84 -9.80 10.81
CA GLY A 423 27.65 -8.39 11.16
C GLY A 423 28.33 -7.94 12.46
N ALA A 424 29.04 -8.82 13.17
CA ALA A 424 29.73 -8.46 14.41
C ALA A 424 30.97 -7.59 14.19
N SER A 425 31.65 -7.71 13.04
CA SER A 425 32.68 -6.78 12.59
C SER A 425 32.67 -6.61 11.07
N TRP A 426 33.12 -5.44 10.61
CA TRP A 426 33.12 -5.05 9.20
C TRP A 426 34.49 -4.56 8.75
N ARG A 427 34.95 -5.06 7.60
CA ARG A 427 36.17 -4.63 6.92
C ARG A 427 35.81 -3.87 5.65
N LEU A 428 36.34 -2.65 5.49
CA LEU A 428 36.26 -1.93 4.22
C LEU A 428 37.03 -2.73 3.17
N VAL A 429 36.35 -3.16 2.11
CA VAL A 429 36.95 -3.91 0.99
C VAL A 429 37.46 -2.93 -0.07
N LYS A 430 36.62 -1.97 -0.46
CA LYS A 430 36.89 -1.01 -1.53
C LYS A 430 36.00 0.21 -1.35
N GLN A 431 36.59 1.41 -1.37
CA GLN A 431 35.85 2.63 -1.64
C GLN A 431 35.58 2.68 -3.16
N LEU A 432 34.30 2.70 -3.56
CA LEU A 432 33.86 2.55 -4.95
C LEU A 432 33.85 3.89 -5.70
N THR A 433 33.56 4.99 -5.01
CA THR A 433 33.62 6.36 -5.57
C THR A 433 34.50 7.25 -4.68
N ALA A 434 35.22 8.21 -5.26
CA ALA A 434 36.08 9.12 -4.53
C ALA A 434 36.35 10.40 -5.33
N GLY A 435 36.29 11.56 -4.66
CA GLY A 435 36.49 12.85 -5.30
C GLY A 435 35.30 13.29 -6.16
N SER A 436 34.11 12.78 -5.85
CA SER A 436 32.88 13.04 -6.58
C SER A 436 32.44 14.52 -6.47
N GLU A 437 31.75 15.01 -7.50
CA GLU A 437 31.14 16.36 -7.47
C GLU A 437 29.93 16.42 -6.52
N TYR A 438 29.17 15.33 -6.50
CA TYR A 438 27.91 15.17 -5.77
C TYR A 438 27.95 13.96 -4.84
N ASN A 439 27.13 13.98 -3.79
CA ASN A 439 26.86 12.80 -2.98
C ASN A 439 26.14 11.73 -3.83
N HIS A 440 26.59 10.47 -3.71
CA HIS A 440 25.91 9.28 -4.22
C HIS A 440 24.98 8.71 -3.13
N GLY A 441 23.81 8.20 -3.49
CA GLY A 441 22.86 7.68 -2.51
C GLY A 441 21.90 6.63 -3.05
N TYR A 442 21.26 5.89 -2.14
CA TYR A 442 20.27 4.84 -2.45
C TYR A 442 20.85 3.75 -3.36
N CYS A 443 21.89 3.08 -2.89
CA CYS A 443 22.46 1.90 -3.54
C CYS A 443 21.51 0.71 -3.41
N ARG A 444 20.84 0.35 -4.52
CA ARG A 444 19.84 -0.72 -4.57
C ARG A 444 20.46 -2.02 -5.09
N ARG A 445 20.13 -3.13 -4.46
CA ARG A 445 20.42 -4.49 -4.92
C ARG A 445 19.42 -4.93 -6.00
N PRO A 446 19.87 -5.44 -7.16
CA PRO A 446 19.00 -6.09 -8.12
C PRO A 446 18.50 -7.45 -7.60
N ILE A 447 17.27 -7.83 -7.93
CA ILE A 447 16.81 -9.22 -7.76
C ILE A 447 17.61 -10.11 -8.72
N ARG A 448 18.16 -11.22 -8.19
CA ARG A 448 19.07 -12.15 -8.89
C ARG A 448 20.34 -11.48 -9.46
N ALA A 449 20.85 -10.43 -8.80
CA ALA A 449 21.99 -9.62 -9.24
C ALA A 449 23.09 -10.38 -10.01
N HIS A 450 23.35 -9.96 -11.25
CA HIS A 450 24.37 -10.56 -12.11
C HIS A 450 25.75 -9.97 -11.78
N PRO A 451 26.87 -10.71 -11.88
CA PRO A 451 28.19 -10.20 -11.49
C PRO A 451 28.67 -8.93 -12.23
N GLN A 452 28.08 -8.57 -13.38
CA GLN A 452 28.40 -7.33 -14.10
C GLN A 452 27.48 -6.14 -13.76
N PHE A 453 26.33 -6.38 -13.09
CA PHE A 453 25.38 -5.35 -12.69
C PHE A 453 24.85 -5.73 -11.30
N TYR A 454 25.57 -5.28 -10.29
CA TYR A 454 25.52 -5.81 -8.93
C TYR A 454 24.86 -4.86 -7.92
N SER A 455 25.02 -3.54 -8.09
CA SER A 455 24.25 -2.51 -7.38
C SER A 455 24.00 -1.31 -8.29
N PHE A 456 22.90 -0.56 -8.07
CA PHE A 456 22.43 0.54 -8.92
C PHE A 456 22.00 1.75 -8.06
N TRP A 457 22.40 2.97 -8.43
CA TRP A 457 22.18 4.20 -7.64
C TRP A 457 22.21 5.51 -8.46
N ALA A 458 21.97 6.64 -7.79
CA ALA A 458 22.04 7.99 -8.35
C ALA A 458 23.01 8.90 -7.56
N ASP A 459 23.50 9.98 -8.21
CA ASP A 459 24.19 11.10 -7.55
C ASP A 459 23.40 12.42 -7.66
N GLY A 460 23.64 13.37 -6.76
CA GLY A 460 23.18 14.75 -6.93
C GLY A 460 23.43 15.62 -5.70
N HIS A 461 23.51 16.94 -5.90
CA HIS A 461 24.02 17.86 -4.89
C HIS A 461 23.06 18.00 -3.70
N GLY A 462 23.51 17.64 -2.49
CA GLY A 462 22.65 17.58 -1.30
C GLY A 462 22.22 18.93 -0.68
N ARG A 463 22.41 20.07 -1.38
CA ARG A 463 22.16 21.45 -0.85
C ARG A 463 21.52 22.41 -1.87
N LYS A 464 21.43 22.03 -3.15
CA LYS A 464 20.84 22.84 -4.24
C LYS A 464 20.48 21.93 -5.41
N LEU A 465 19.56 22.37 -6.26
CA LEU A 465 19.25 21.68 -7.53
C LEU A 465 20.53 21.47 -8.36
N SER A 466 20.69 20.28 -8.90
CA SER A 466 21.80 19.88 -9.77
C SER A 466 21.33 18.88 -10.83
N ASP A 467 22.23 18.56 -11.77
CA ASP A 467 22.12 17.32 -12.52
C ASP A 467 22.11 16.11 -11.56
N SER A 468 21.56 14.99 -12.03
CA SER A 468 21.50 13.72 -11.31
C SER A 468 21.84 12.60 -12.28
N ARG A 469 22.95 11.90 -12.04
CA ARG A 469 23.52 10.88 -12.91
C ARG A 469 23.27 9.51 -12.29
N LEU A 470 23.21 8.48 -13.12
CA LEU A 470 22.90 7.11 -12.70
C LEU A 470 24.12 6.20 -12.86
N TYR A 471 24.33 5.32 -11.89
CA TYR A 471 25.52 4.49 -11.80
C TYR A 471 25.13 3.06 -11.43
N PHE A 472 25.96 2.11 -11.85
CA PHE A 472 25.97 0.76 -11.30
C PHE A 472 27.40 0.29 -11.04
N CYS A 473 27.56 -0.79 -10.29
CA CYS A 473 28.86 -1.47 -10.17
C CYS A 473 28.78 -2.95 -10.55
N ASP A 474 29.92 -3.52 -10.91
CA ASP A 474 30.08 -4.98 -10.96
C ASP A 474 30.38 -5.56 -9.56
N LEU A 475 30.46 -6.89 -9.45
CA LEU A 475 30.77 -7.63 -8.22
C LEU A 475 32.19 -7.34 -7.70
N GLN A 476 33.10 -6.86 -8.55
CA GLN A 476 34.45 -6.43 -8.18
C GLN A 476 34.48 -4.94 -7.75
N GLY A 477 33.32 -4.29 -7.72
CA GLY A 477 33.16 -2.89 -7.35
C GLY A 477 33.77 -1.93 -8.36
N ASN A 478 33.87 -2.29 -9.64
CA ASN A 478 34.16 -1.31 -10.69
C ASN A 478 32.86 -0.55 -11.00
N VAL A 479 32.93 0.78 -11.02
CA VAL A 479 31.76 1.65 -11.14
C VAL A 479 31.59 2.10 -12.58
N TYR A 480 30.36 2.06 -13.07
CA TYR A 480 29.98 2.46 -14.42
C TYR A 480 28.88 3.52 -14.35
N ARG A 481 29.06 4.63 -15.07
CA ARG A 481 28.07 5.70 -15.25
C ARG A 481 27.23 5.42 -16.49
N LEU A 482 25.92 5.49 -16.35
CA LEU A 482 25.00 5.46 -17.49
C LEU A 482 25.09 6.80 -18.27
N PRO A 483 25.08 6.77 -19.60
CA PRO A 483 25.35 7.97 -20.41
C PRO A 483 24.21 9.00 -20.31
N PRO A 484 24.44 10.22 -19.81
CA PRO A 484 23.38 11.23 -19.67
C PRO A 484 22.78 11.68 -21.01
N LYS A 485 23.50 11.46 -22.10
CA LYS A 485 23.08 11.67 -23.49
C LYS A 485 23.68 10.59 -24.41
N MET A 486 22.93 10.18 -25.42
CA MET A 486 23.24 9.10 -26.37
C MET A 486 22.91 9.54 -27.80
N ASP A 487 23.93 9.55 -28.66
CA ASP A 487 23.75 9.91 -30.08
C ASP A 487 23.29 8.72 -30.96
N ALA A 488 23.42 7.48 -30.46
CA ALA A 488 22.93 6.25 -31.07
C ALA A 488 21.91 5.52 -30.17
N ASP A 489 21.23 4.51 -30.71
CA ASP A 489 20.21 3.73 -29.98
C ASP A 489 20.79 2.83 -28.89
N PHE A 490 22.09 2.54 -28.94
CA PHE A 490 22.84 1.80 -27.91
C PHE A 490 24.15 2.50 -27.59
N ALA A 491 24.59 2.42 -26.34
CA ALA A 491 25.88 2.93 -25.89
C ALA A 491 26.49 2.02 -24.81
N PHE A 492 27.81 2.13 -24.63
CA PHE A 492 28.50 1.55 -23.49
C PHE A 492 28.40 2.48 -22.27
N PRO A 493 28.11 1.96 -21.08
CA PRO A 493 28.33 2.68 -19.83
C PRO A 493 29.80 3.07 -19.66
N GLU A 494 30.05 4.23 -19.08
CA GLU A 494 31.38 4.79 -18.89
C GLU A 494 32.01 4.26 -17.60
N LEU A 495 33.15 3.58 -17.68
CA LEU A 495 33.91 3.15 -16.50
C LEU A 495 34.44 4.38 -15.73
N VAL A 496 34.00 4.54 -14.49
CA VAL A 496 34.44 5.59 -13.57
C VAL A 496 35.66 5.08 -12.79
N VAL A 497 36.78 5.79 -12.90
CA VAL A 497 38.00 5.52 -12.13
C VAL A 497 38.03 6.45 -10.90
N PRO A 498 38.01 5.93 -9.66
CA PRO A 498 38.10 6.77 -8.46
C PRO A 498 39.42 7.53 -8.43
N VAL A 499 39.36 8.85 -8.28
CA VAL A 499 40.57 9.68 -8.21
C VAL A 499 41.18 9.52 -6.82
N LYS A 500 42.46 9.12 -6.73
CA LYS A 500 43.13 8.96 -5.44
C LYS A 500 43.31 10.32 -4.77
N THR A 501 42.90 10.41 -3.52
CA THR A 501 42.85 11.66 -2.74
C THR A 501 44.22 12.36 -2.57
N GLU A 502 45.33 11.64 -2.77
CA GLU A 502 46.69 12.21 -2.76
C GLU A 502 47.02 13.02 -4.03
N GLU A 503 46.42 12.70 -5.18
CA GLU A 503 46.66 13.41 -6.44
C GLU A 503 45.86 14.73 -6.47
N VAL A 504 44.60 14.71 -6.03
CA VAL A 504 43.77 15.92 -5.87
C VAL A 504 44.39 16.91 -4.89
N ARG A 505 45.02 16.44 -3.80
CA ARG A 505 45.76 17.32 -2.87
C ARG A 505 46.97 18.02 -3.52
N LYS A 506 47.65 17.39 -4.49
CA LYS A 506 48.73 18.03 -5.26
C LYS A 506 48.20 19.06 -6.25
N GLU A 507 47.08 18.79 -6.91
CA GLU A 507 46.48 19.76 -7.84
C GLU A 507 45.88 20.96 -7.12
N MET A 508 45.16 20.76 -6.00
CA MET A 508 44.62 21.86 -5.19
C MET A 508 45.72 22.76 -4.61
N THR A 509 46.78 22.19 -4.02
CA THR A 509 47.92 22.99 -3.51
C THR A 509 48.63 23.78 -4.62
N THR A 510 48.63 23.27 -5.87
CA THR A 510 49.19 23.99 -7.02
C THR A 510 48.25 25.09 -7.55
N ALA A 511 46.93 24.94 -7.37
CA ALA A 511 45.92 25.91 -7.77
C ALA A 511 45.75 27.05 -6.74
N GLU A 512 45.84 26.76 -5.44
CA GLU A 512 45.78 27.74 -4.36
C GLU A 512 46.99 28.69 -4.40
N TYR A 513 48.20 28.15 -4.64
CA TYR A 513 49.43 28.96 -4.81
C TYR A 513 49.34 29.96 -5.98
N LYS A 514 48.45 29.73 -6.96
CA LYS A 514 48.20 30.66 -8.07
C LYS A 514 47.06 31.66 -7.81
N ARG A 515 46.29 31.53 -6.73
CA ARG A 515 45.26 32.49 -6.32
C ARG A 515 45.74 33.49 -5.28
N GLU A 516 46.66 33.09 -4.39
CA GLU A 516 47.18 34.00 -3.37
C GLU A 516 48.06 35.14 -3.93
N GLU A 517 48.66 34.98 -5.13
CA GLU A 517 49.38 36.07 -5.81
C GLU A 517 48.45 37.13 -6.46
N SER A 518 47.13 36.92 -6.56
CA SER A 518 46.25 37.80 -7.35
C SER A 518 45.27 38.69 -6.57
N THR A 519 45.28 38.69 -5.22
CA THR A 519 44.35 39.52 -4.43
C THR A 519 45.01 40.22 -3.23
N THR A 520 45.78 41.27 -3.50
CA THR A 520 46.26 42.24 -2.50
C THR A 520 45.94 43.69 -2.90
N SER A 521 44.67 44.09 -2.80
CA SER A 521 44.29 45.52 -2.69
C SER A 521 42.82 45.75 -2.29
N ASN A 522 42.61 46.19 -1.04
CA ASN A 522 41.83 47.38 -0.63
C ASN A 522 41.19 47.22 0.77
N SER A 523 41.02 48.37 1.43
CA SER A 523 40.74 48.55 2.87
C SER A 523 39.43 49.31 3.14
N PHE A 524 39.15 49.64 4.42
CA PHE A 524 38.06 50.50 4.97
C PHE A 524 36.69 49.81 5.18
N GLU A 525 35.89 50.06 6.23
CA GLU A 525 36.04 50.78 7.53
C GLU A 525 34.89 50.36 8.51
N THR A 526 34.92 50.79 9.79
CA THR A 526 33.90 50.49 10.84
C THR A 526 33.23 51.75 11.42
N PRO A 527 32.00 51.67 11.96
CA PRO A 527 31.61 52.53 13.10
C PRO A 527 30.80 51.84 14.24
N GLU A 528 30.60 52.60 15.34
CA GLU A 528 30.28 52.15 16.73
C GLU A 528 28.78 52.16 17.17
N GLU A 529 28.56 51.88 18.46
CA GLU A 529 27.31 51.67 19.22
C GLU A 529 26.45 52.92 19.53
N THR A 530 25.22 52.70 20.06
CA THR A 530 24.70 53.40 21.28
C THR A 530 23.42 52.74 21.85
N ASN A 531 23.30 52.73 23.19
CA ASN A 531 22.12 52.38 24.05
C ASN A 531 21.51 53.69 24.64
N PRO A 532 20.39 53.79 25.44
CA PRO A 532 19.92 52.90 26.55
C PRO A 532 18.36 52.95 26.80
N PRO A 533 17.76 52.86 28.04
CA PRO A 533 17.99 52.02 29.25
C PRO A 533 16.74 51.23 29.78
N GLY A 534 16.99 50.32 30.75
CA GLY A 534 16.09 50.02 31.89
C GLY A 534 15.02 48.90 31.71
N GLU A 535 14.30 48.40 32.74
CA GLU A 535 14.43 48.26 34.22
C GLU A 535 13.45 47.11 34.64
N ASP A 536 13.58 46.26 35.67
CA ASP A 536 14.69 45.75 36.50
C ASP A 536 14.29 44.35 37.11
N ASN A 537 15.12 43.76 37.98
CA ASN A 537 14.99 42.46 38.69
C ASN A 537 14.27 42.61 40.08
N PRO A 538 14.18 41.64 41.05
CA PRO A 538 14.99 40.42 41.26
C PRO A 538 14.22 39.14 41.68
N ALA A 539 14.97 38.11 42.13
CA ALA A 539 14.53 36.73 42.37
C ALA A 539 14.53 36.28 43.87
N LYS A 540 14.16 34.99 44.07
CA LYS A 540 14.59 34.01 45.12
C LYS A 540 13.67 33.64 46.31
N SER A 541 13.59 32.32 46.48
CA SER A 541 13.62 31.51 47.73
C SER A 541 12.33 31.23 48.53
N GLY A 542 12.28 30.02 49.13
CA GLY A 542 11.27 29.59 50.11
C GLY A 542 10.93 28.09 50.05
N CYS A 543 11.25 27.31 51.09
CA CYS A 543 10.89 25.89 51.22
C CYS A 543 10.00 25.65 52.45
N LEU A 544 8.95 24.81 52.28
CA LEU A 544 8.32 23.94 53.31
C LEU A 544 7.65 24.61 54.55
N PRO A 545 6.87 23.88 55.39
CA PRO A 545 5.93 22.76 55.15
C PRO A 545 4.57 22.93 55.92
N SER A 546 3.81 21.83 56.03
CA SER A 546 2.63 21.58 56.90
C SER A 546 1.27 22.12 56.42
N GLY A 547 0.12 21.51 56.76
CA GLY A 547 -0.09 20.40 57.72
C GLY A 547 -1.35 19.56 57.46
N SER A 548 -1.50 18.54 58.31
CA SER A 548 -2.55 17.49 58.28
C SER A 548 -3.94 17.96 58.72
N LEU A 549 -4.97 17.23 58.27
CA LEU A 549 -6.15 16.94 59.09
C LEU A 549 -6.66 15.51 58.82
N GLN A 550 -7.12 14.85 59.88
CA GLN A 550 -7.42 13.40 59.93
C GLN A 550 -8.93 13.13 59.93
N SER A 551 -9.26 11.84 59.65
CA SER A 551 -10.43 11.08 60.13
C SER A 551 -11.83 11.62 59.77
N THR A 552 -12.90 10.82 59.76
CA THR A 552 -13.24 9.47 60.28
C THR A 552 -13.87 8.63 59.15
N GLY A 553 -14.09 7.31 59.21
CA GLY A 553 -14.03 6.32 60.28
C GLY A 553 -15.20 5.34 60.10
N ASP A 554 -14.87 4.04 59.98
CA ASP A 554 -15.62 2.85 60.43
C ASP A 554 -16.99 2.52 59.78
N GLY A 555 -17.42 1.25 59.66
CA GLY A 555 -16.78 -0.02 59.99
C GLY A 555 -17.75 -1.22 59.86
N ASP A 556 -17.20 -2.44 59.84
CA ASP A 556 -17.82 -3.77 60.07
C ASP A 556 -19.04 -4.26 59.24
N GLY A 557 -19.22 -5.57 58.99
CA GLY A 557 -18.31 -6.70 59.21
C GLY A 557 -18.99 -8.09 59.25
N SER A 558 -18.28 -9.14 58.79
CA SER A 558 -18.46 -10.58 59.14
C SER A 558 -19.77 -11.31 58.73
N SER A 559 -19.92 -12.66 58.73
CA SER A 559 -19.04 -13.80 58.37
C SER A 559 -19.87 -15.14 58.40
N LEU A 560 -19.32 -16.27 57.88
CA LEU A 560 -19.76 -17.68 58.08
C LEU A 560 -21.11 -18.12 57.41
N GLY A 561 -21.29 -19.37 56.91
CA GLY A 561 -20.36 -20.50 56.67
C GLY A 561 -21.05 -21.85 56.31
N LEU A 562 -20.23 -22.82 55.82
CA LEU A 562 -20.42 -24.30 55.82
C LEU A 562 -21.28 -25.04 54.75
N LEU A 563 -21.05 -26.37 54.67
CA LEU A 563 -21.20 -27.32 53.54
C LEU A 563 -22.35 -28.38 53.77
N PRO A 564 -22.37 -29.60 53.17
CA PRO A 564 -22.81 -29.96 51.79
C PRO A 564 -23.86 -31.11 51.72
N SER A 565 -24.50 -31.34 50.55
CA SER A 565 -25.31 -32.56 50.27
C SER A 565 -25.29 -32.98 48.79
N ARG A 566 -25.59 -34.26 48.49
CA ARG A 566 -25.42 -34.95 47.18
C ARG A 566 -26.77 -35.59 46.69
N PRO A 567 -26.86 -36.52 45.70
CA PRO A 567 -27.63 -36.33 44.46
C PRO A 567 -28.86 -37.26 44.28
N LEU A 568 -29.70 -36.97 43.26
CA LEU A 568 -30.66 -37.86 42.53
C LEU A 568 -31.32 -37.01 41.41
N GLY A 569 -31.77 -37.51 40.25
CA GLY A 569 -31.75 -38.85 39.65
C GLY A 569 -32.18 -38.79 38.16
N LEU A 570 -31.99 -39.86 37.39
CA LEU A 570 -32.18 -39.93 35.93
C LEU A 570 -33.65 -40.11 35.48
N SER A 571 -34.00 -39.51 34.34
CA SER A 571 -35.08 -39.96 33.44
C SER A 571 -34.93 -39.38 32.01
N PRO A 572 -35.58 -39.94 30.98
CA PRO A 572 -34.85 -40.37 29.78
C PRO A 572 -34.90 -39.40 28.60
N SER A 573 -33.92 -39.53 27.71
CA SER A 573 -33.82 -38.78 26.45
C SER A 573 -34.91 -39.19 25.43
N PRO A 574 -35.67 -38.23 24.87
CA PRO A 574 -36.36 -38.40 23.58
C PRO A 574 -35.35 -38.50 22.41
N PRO A 575 -35.78 -38.92 21.21
CA PRO A 575 -34.87 -39.37 20.17
C PRO A 575 -34.01 -38.24 19.59
N ARG A 576 -32.81 -38.62 19.10
CA ARG A 576 -31.99 -37.76 18.25
C ARG A 576 -32.82 -37.34 17.03
N PRO A 577 -32.87 -36.05 16.67
CA PRO A 577 -33.19 -35.68 15.30
C PRO A 577 -32.18 -36.36 14.38
N GLU A 578 -32.65 -36.96 13.29
CA GLU A 578 -31.76 -37.38 12.22
C GLU A 578 -30.97 -36.16 11.76
N VAL A 579 -29.63 -36.30 11.68
CA VAL A 579 -28.82 -35.32 10.98
C VAL A 579 -29.12 -35.52 9.50
N LEU A 580 -30.16 -34.84 9.02
CA LEU A 580 -30.28 -34.49 7.62
C LEU A 580 -29.07 -33.63 7.28
N LEU A 581 -28.01 -34.31 6.84
CA LEU A 581 -26.94 -33.72 6.06
C LEU A 581 -27.57 -33.21 4.76
N HIS A 582 -28.15 -32.01 4.82
CA HIS A 582 -28.21 -31.18 3.64
C HIS A 582 -26.77 -31.07 3.13
N PRO A 583 -26.50 -31.43 1.86
CA PRO A 583 -25.16 -31.22 1.32
C PRO A 583 -24.80 -29.74 1.46
N PRO A 584 -23.52 -29.39 1.68
CA PRO A 584 -23.09 -28.00 1.63
C PRO A 584 -23.59 -27.38 0.31
N GLY A 585 -24.10 -26.15 0.40
CA GLY A 585 -24.93 -25.54 -0.64
C GLY A 585 -24.31 -25.64 -2.03
N THR A 586 -25.17 -25.76 -3.05
CA THR A 586 -24.71 -25.78 -4.44
C THR A 586 -23.84 -24.55 -4.73
N PRO A 587 -22.86 -24.60 -5.65
CA PRO A 587 -21.94 -23.48 -5.91
C PRO A 587 -22.57 -22.13 -6.27
N ARG A 588 -23.90 -22.05 -6.42
CA ARG A 588 -24.68 -20.82 -6.63
C ARG A 588 -25.04 -20.08 -5.32
N ASP A 589 -24.95 -20.74 -4.17
CA ASP A 589 -25.36 -20.16 -2.87
C ASP A 589 -24.22 -19.48 -2.10
N ILE A 590 -22.97 -19.78 -2.45
CA ILE A 590 -21.78 -19.17 -1.83
C ILE A 590 -21.46 -17.88 -2.61
N PRO A 591 -21.61 -16.68 -2.02
CA PRO A 591 -21.15 -15.45 -2.67
C PRO A 591 -19.62 -15.49 -2.86
N PRO A 592 -19.08 -14.86 -3.93
CA PRO A 592 -17.64 -14.78 -4.15
C PRO A 592 -16.92 -14.08 -2.99
N ALA A 593 -15.61 -14.29 -2.88
CA ALA A 593 -14.79 -13.67 -1.83
C ALA A 593 -14.96 -12.14 -1.80
N GLU A 594 -15.16 -11.49 -2.95
CA GLU A 594 -15.63 -10.11 -3.00
C GLU A 594 -16.53 -9.84 -4.22
N TYR A 595 -17.27 -8.75 -4.16
CA TYR A 595 -18.08 -8.24 -5.27
C TYR A 595 -18.08 -6.70 -5.25
N THR A 596 -17.17 -6.10 -6.02
CA THR A 596 -16.91 -4.66 -6.07
C THR A 596 -17.28 -4.02 -7.41
N ALA A 597 -17.74 -4.80 -8.38
CA ALA A 597 -18.00 -4.37 -9.77
C ALA A 597 -18.95 -3.16 -9.90
N LYS A 598 -19.85 -2.95 -8.93
CA LYS A 598 -20.80 -1.83 -8.92
C LYS A 598 -20.27 -0.56 -8.25
N VAL A 599 -19.17 -0.62 -7.49
CA VAL A 599 -18.64 0.51 -6.72
C VAL A 599 -18.19 1.65 -7.65
N GLY A 600 -17.39 1.35 -8.68
CA GLY A 600 -16.86 2.36 -9.63
C GLY A 600 -17.87 2.88 -10.67
N VAL A 601 -19.09 2.33 -10.69
CA VAL A 601 -20.18 2.77 -11.60
C VAL A 601 -21.34 3.43 -10.87
N THR A 602 -21.52 3.15 -9.58
CA THR A 602 -22.57 3.79 -8.76
C THR A 602 -22.06 5.14 -8.23
N PRO A 603 -22.74 6.27 -8.48
CA PRO A 603 -22.44 7.52 -7.80
C PRO A 603 -22.82 7.45 -6.30
N ASP A 604 -22.36 8.44 -5.53
CA ASP A 604 -22.77 8.68 -4.15
C ASP A 604 -23.33 10.10 -4.06
N PHE A 605 -24.61 10.28 -4.40
CA PHE A 605 -25.25 11.58 -4.35
C PHE A 605 -25.64 11.96 -2.91
N CYS A 606 -25.27 13.17 -2.48
CA CYS A 606 -25.74 13.74 -1.22
C CYS A 606 -27.18 14.23 -1.38
N GLN A 607 -28.13 13.70 -0.60
CA GLN A 607 -29.56 14.04 -0.67
C GLN A 607 -29.84 15.54 -0.44
N THR A 608 -28.96 16.25 0.29
CA THR A 608 -29.07 17.69 0.57
C THR A 608 -27.95 18.49 -0.13
N ASP A 609 -27.53 18.06 -1.32
CA ASP A 609 -26.68 18.89 -2.17
C ASP A 609 -27.39 20.23 -2.47
N PRO A 610 -26.68 21.38 -2.53
CA PRO A 610 -27.29 22.66 -2.90
C PRO A 610 -28.07 22.64 -4.23
N ILE A 611 -27.70 21.79 -5.19
CA ILE A 611 -28.44 21.64 -6.45
C ILE A 611 -29.82 20.97 -6.27
N PHE A 612 -30.08 20.38 -5.11
CA PHE A 612 -31.35 19.73 -4.74
C PHE A 612 -32.22 20.60 -3.82
N GLN A 613 -31.88 21.88 -3.62
CA GLN A 613 -32.63 22.79 -2.73
C GLN A 613 -34.08 23.07 -3.17
N ASP A 614 -34.39 22.87 -4.45
CA ASP A 614 -35.73 23.02 -5.05
C ASP A 614 -36.60 21.76 -4.96
N LEU A 615 -36.03 20.65 -4.44
CA LEU A 615 -36.73 19.40 -4.18
C LEU A 615 -37.46 19.40 -2.82
N PRO A 616 -38.41 18.48 -2.59
CA PRO A 616 -39.18 18.42 -1.34
C PRO A 616 -38.30 18.44 -0.08
N ASP A 617 -38.67 19.27 0.89
CA ASP A 617 -37.94 19.54 2.13
C ASP A 617 -36.45 19.91 1.94
N GLY A 618 -36.08 20.53 0.81
CA GLY A 618 -34.68 20.85 0.47
C GLY A 618 -33.79 19.60 0.41
N GLY A 619 -34.39 18.45 0.10
CA GLY A 619 -33.72 17.16 0.06
C GLY A 619 -33.60 16.42 1.40
N ALA A 620 -34.01 17.01 2.52
CA ALA A 620 -33.80 16.44 3.87
C ALA A 620 -34.42 15.04 4.06
N ASN A 621 -35.51 14.74 3.36
CA ASN A 621 -36.27 13.50 3.45
C ASN A 621 -36.05 12.52 2.26
N MET A 622 -35.06 12.78 1.40
CA MET A 622 -34.89 12.08 0.11
C MET A 622 -34.01 10.82 0.10
N CYS A 623 -33.48 10.34 1.24
CA CYS A 623 -32.56 9.18 1.28
C CYS A 623 -33.00 7.96 0.45
N GLY A 624 -34.31 7.64 0.43
CA GLY A 624 -34.86 6.56 -0.39
C GLY A 624 -34.70 6.83 -1.91
N PRO A 625 -35.32 7.91 -2.44
CA PRO A 625 -35.08 8.38 -3.80
C PRO A 625 -33.61 8.50 -4.21
N THR A 626 -32.75 9.07 -3.35
CA THR A 626 -31.33 9.25 -3.66
C THR A 626 -30.58 7.92 -3.74
N ALA A 627 -30.85 6.97 -2.84
CA ALA A 627 -30.25 5.64 -2.92
C ALA A 627 -30.75 4.83 -4.13
N PHE A 628 -31.98 5.05 -4.61
CA PHE A 628 -32.44 4.45 -5.87
C PHE A 628 -31.86 5.14 -7.10
N ALA A 629 -31.75 6.48 -7.10
CA ALA A 629 -31.11 7.22 -8.19
C ALA A 629 -29.65 6.77 -8.38
N ASN A 630 -28.90 6.54 -7.30
CA ASN A 630 -27.57 5.93 -7.36
C ASN A 630 -27.56 4.63 -8.18
N ILE A 631 -28.51 3.71 -7.93
CA ILE A 631 -28.67 2.45 -8.67
C ILE A 631 -29.00 2.68 -10.15
N LEU A 632 -29.89 3.61 -10.47
CA LEU A 632 -30.29 3.89 -11.86
C LEU A 632 -29.13 4.43 -12.72
N PHE A 633 -28.30 5.32 -12.16
CA PHE A 633 -27.07 5.78 -12.82
C PHE A 633 -26.07 4.63 -13.04
N ALA A 634 -25.95 3.70 -12.09
CA ALA A 634 -25.10 2.54 -12.22
C ALA A 634 -25.62 1.57 -13.31
N MET A 635 -26.93 1.33 -13.36
CA MET A 635 -27.58 0.51 -14.39
C MET A 635 -27.35 1.11 -15.79
N GLU A 636 -27.54 2.42 -15.95
CA GLU A 636 -27.34 3.08 -17.26
C GLU A 636 -25.88 3.06 -17.72
N LYS A 637 -24.93 3.26 -16.81
CA LYS A 637 -23.49 3.09 -17.09
C LYS A 637 -23.09 1.64 -17.43
N LEU A 638 -23.91 0.65 -17.05
CA LEU A 638 -23.77 -0.75 -17.42
C LEU A 638 -24.63 -1.16 -18.64
N GLY A 639 -25.22 -0.20 -19.35
CA GLY A 639 -25.90 -0.41 -20.64
C GLY A 639 -27.43 -0.42 -20.61
N ALA A 640 -28.07 -0.24 -19.45
CA ALA A 640 -29.52 -0.10 -19.33
C ALA A 640 -29.95 1.33 -19.69
N SER A 641 -30.09 1.60 -20.99
CA SER A 641 -30.44 2.93 -21.53
C SER A 641 -31.84 3.39 -21.13
N GLY A 642 -32.00 4.72 -20.95
CA GLY A 642 -33.30 5.33 -20.72
C GLY A 642 -33.81 5.18 -19.29
N LEU A 643 -32.91 5.09 -18.31
CA LEU A 643 -33.22 5.13 -16.88
C LEU A 643 -32.98 6.54 -16.31
N VAL A 644 -31.97 7.24 -16.80
CA VAL A 644 -31.59 8.60 -16.40
C VAL A 644 -32.04 9.60 -17.49
N PRO A 645 -32.63 10.76 -17.13
CA PRO A 645 -32.99 11.78 -18.11
C PRO A 645 -31.76 12.51 -18.67
N GLU A 646 -31.87 13.04 -19.88
CA GLU A 646 -30.82 13.87 -20.50
C GLU A 646 -30.54 15.15 -19.69
N GLY A 647 -29.29 15.58 -19.66
CA GLY A 647 -28.86 16.81 -18.99
C GLY A 647 -27.41 17.18 -19.28
N GLU A 648 -27.07 18.43 -19.00
CA GLU A 648 -25.75 19.03 -19.30
C GLU A 648 -24.64 18.54 -18.35
N SER A 649 -25.01 17.96 -17.21
CA SER A 649 -24.11 17.40 -16.21
C SER A 649 -24.79 16.31 -15.38
N THR A 650 -24.00 15.39 -14.82
CA THR A 650 -24.44 14.31 -13.92
C THR A 650 -25.34 14.83 -12.79
N GLU A 651 -24.98 15.96 -12.20
CA GLU A 651 -25.71 16.61 -11.10
C GLU A 651 -27.07 17.17 -11.57
N THR A 652 -27.13 17.72 -12.79
CA THR A 652 -28.39 18.18 -13.41
C THR A 652 -29.29 17.02 -13.78
N GLN A 653 -28.73 15.93 -14.30
CA GLN A 653 -29.45 14.68 -14.56
C GLN A 653 -30.01 14.08 -13.26
N ALA A 654 -29.21 14.06 -12.20
CA ALA A 654 -29.62 13.56 -10.89
C ALA A 654 -30.76 14.38 -10.30
N ARG A 655 -30.71 15.72 -10.41
CA ARG A 655 -31.82 16.59 -9.99
C ARG A 655 -33.11 16.27 -10.76
N LYS A 656 -33.06 16.19 -12.09
CA LYS A 656 -34.21 15.85 -12.94
C LYS A 656 -34.79 14.47 -12.58
N LEU A 657 -33.92 13.47 -12.38
CA LEU A 657 -34.33 12.12 -12.00
C LEU A 657 -35.02 12.11 -10.63
N LEU A 658 -34.49 12.83 -9.65
CA LEU A 658 -35.09 12.94 -8.32
C LEU A 658 -36.43 13.70 -8.34
N GLN A 659 -36.61 14.69 -9.23
CA GLN A 659 -37.90 15.34 -9.46
C GLN A 659 -38.95 14.33 -9.94
N GLU A 660 -38.64 13.57 -10.99
CA GLU A 660 -39.55 12.55 -11.54
C GLU A 660 -39.85 11.43 -10.52
N LEU A 661 -38.81 10.88 -9.89
CA LEU A 661 -38.95 9.82 -8.89
C LEU A 661 -39.86 10.26 -7.75
N THR A 662 -39.68 11.47 -7.20
CA THR A 662 -40.49 11.93 -6.06
C THR A 662 -41.91 12.36 -6.43
N ALA A 663 -42.15 12.77 -7.68
CA ALA A 663 -43.48 13.12 -8.18
C ALA A 663 -44.39 11.89 -8.32
N ASP A 664 -43.93 10.83 -9.00
CA ASP A 664 -44.82 9.78 -9.53
C ASP A 664 -44.60 8.38 -8.93
N TYR A 665 -43.42 8.11 -8.38
CA TYR A 665 -42.99 6.76 -7.97
C TYR A 665 -42.73 6.63 -6.46
N LEU A 666 -41.90 7.50 -5.91
CA LEU A 666 -41.38 7.49 -4.53
C LEU A 666 -41.92 8.67 -3.72
N LYS A 667 -43.25 8.74 -3.61
CA LYS A 667 -43.96 9.84 -2.94
C LYS A 667 -43.55 9.95 -1.46
N LEU A 668 -43.03 11.11 -1.09
CA LEU A 668 -42.52 11.40 0.23
C LEU A 668 -43.62 11.89 1.19
N THR A 669 -43.39 11.67 2.49
CA THR A 669 -44.12 12.31 3.58
C THR A 669 -43.16 13.19 4.38
N SER A 670 -43.66 13.97 5.33
CA SER A 670 -42.84 14.71 6.31
C SER A 670 -41.90 13.85 7.16
N HIS A 671 -42.05 12.52 7.10
CA HIS A 671 -41.21 11.53 7.78
C HIS A 671 -40.42 10.66 6.76
N GLY A 672 -40.24 11.14 5.52
CA GLY A 672 -39.64 10.40 4.42
C GLY A 672 -40.58 9.34 3.85
N ILE A 673 -40.00 8.20 3.44
CA ILE A 673 -40.70 7.10 2.77
C ILE A 673 -40.46 5.75 3.48
N GLY A 674 -41.51 4.94 3.60
CA GLY A 674 -41.48 3.60 4.22
C GLY A 674 -41.19 2.47 3.22
N PRO A 675 -40.84 1.27 3.68
CA PRO A 675 -40.40 0.17 2.80
C PRO A 675 -41.40 -0.23 1.71
N ALA A 676 -42.70 -0.23 2.01
CA ALA A 676 -43.75 -0.47 1.02
C ALA A 676 -43.72 0.55 -0.13
N GLY A 677 -43.51 1.84 0.18
CA GLY A 677 -43.46 2.89 -0.83
C GLY A 677 -42.18 2.85 -1.67
N VAL A 678 -41.03 2.51 -1.08
CA VAL A 678 -39.80 2.33 -1.84
C VAL A 678 -39.89 1.11 -2.75
N ALA A 679 -40.33 -0.04 -2.23
CA ALA A 679 -40.44 -1.26 -3.02
C ALA A 679 -41.43 -1.13 -4.19
N GLU A 680 -42.61 -0.54 -3.95
CA GLU A 680 -43.62 -0.29 -5.00
C GLU A 680 -43.13 0.73 -6.02
N GLY A 681 -42.52 1.84 -5.59
CA GLY A 681 -42.02 2.88 -6.49
C GLY A 681 -40.88 2.40 -7.38
N VAL A 682 -39.94 1.61 -6.83
CA VAL A 682 -38.87 0.95 -7.58
C VAL A 682 -39.42 -0.03 -8.61
N TYR A 683 -40.34 -0.91 -8.18
CA TYR A 683 -40.98 -1.89 -9.05
C TYR A 683 -41.69 -1.20 -10.22
N ARG A 684 -42.54 -0.19 -9.93
CA ARG A 684 -43.25 0.57 -10.95
C ARG A 684 -42.30 1.30 -11.91
N PHE A 685 -41.29 2.00 -11.41
CA PHE A 685 -40.37 2.76 -12.26
C PHE A 685 -39.63 1.86 -13.26
N LEU A 686 -39.09 0.73 -12.81
CA LEU A 686 -38.34 -0.16 -13.70
C LEU A 686 -39.27 -0.82 -14.74
N ASN A 687 -40.46 -1.28 -14.34
CA ASN A 687 -41.43 -1.84 -15.28
C ASN A 687 -41.94 -0.80 -16.30
N ASP A 688 -42.25 0.42 -15.86
CA ASP A 688 -42.69 1.52 -16.74
C ASP A 688 -41.58 1.94 -17.73
N ARG A 689 -40.30 1.71 -17.39
CA ARG A 689 -39.13 1.91 -18.26
C ARG A 689 -38.74 0.67 -19.09
N GLY A 690 -39.51 -0.42 -19.05
CA GLY A 690 -39.26 -1.62 -19.85
C GLY A 690 -38.23 -2.60 -19.26
N TYR A 691 -37.88 -2.46 -17.99
CA TYR A 691 -36.98 -3.35 -17.25
C TYR A 691 -37.79 -4.21 -16.27
N PRO A 692 -38.34 -5.37 -16.70
CA PRO A 692 -39.06 -6.27 -15.81
C PRO A 692 -38.14 -6.72 -14.67
N CYS A 693 -38.68 -6.69 -13.45
CA CYS A 693 -37.90 -6.97 -12.26
C CYS A 693 -38.74 -7.56 -11.12
N ARG A 694 -38.07 -8.37 -10.31
CA ARG A 694 -38.58 -8.86 -9.04
C ARG A 694 -38.03 -8.01 -7.90
N VAL A 695 -38.93 -7.50 -7.06
CA VAL A 695 -38.56 -6.78 -5.83
C VAL A 695 -38.90 -7.64 -4.60
N GLU A 696 -37.93 -7.83 -3.70
CA GLU A 696 -38.11 -8.58 -2.45
C GLU A 696 -37.64 -7.75 -1.25
N TRP A 697 -38.51 -7.55 -0.27
CA TRP A 697 -38.18 -6.96 1.02
C TRP A 697 -38.05 -8.04 2.10
N ARG A 698 -36.92 -8.03 2.81
CA ARG A 698 -36.75 -8.74 4.09
C ARG A 698 -36.46 -7.75 5.19
N GLY A 699 -37.29 -7.74 6.23
CA GLY A 699 -37.17 -6.82 7.34
C GLY A 699 -38.40 -6.90 8.26
N TRP A 700 -38.29 -6.34 9.46
CA TRP A 700 -39.35 -6.39 10.48
C TRP A 700 -40.49 -5.39 10.18
N ARG A 701 -40.23 -4.37 9.36
CA ARG A 701 -41.23 -3.38 8.92
C ARG A 701 -42.09 -3.94 7.77
N ARG A 702 -43.32 -3.44 7.61
CA ARG A 702 -44.24 -3.86 6.53
C ARG A 702 -43.80 -3.29 5.17
N ALA A 703 -43.85 -4.12 4.13
CA ALA A 703 -43.54 -3.73 2.75
C ALA A 703 -44.62 -4.16 1.72
N GLY A 704 -45.88 -4.34 2.17
CA GLY A 704 -46.97 -4.78 1.29
C GLY A 704 -46.69 -6.14 0.65
N GLN A 705 -47.00 -6.25 -0.64
CA GLN A 705 -46.84 -7.48 -1.45
C GLN A 705 -45.39 -7.95 -1.59
N PHE A 706 -44.40 -7.06 -1.46
CA PHE A 706 -42.98 -7.40 -1.61
C PHE A 706 -42.37 -8.05 -0.36
N ARG A 707 -43.12 -8.17 0.75
CA ARG A 707 -42.61 -8.73 2.00
C ARG A 707 -42.41 -10.23 1.89
N SER A 708 -41.18 -10.67 2.16
CA SER A 708 -40.81 -12.08 2.31
C SER A 708 -40.81 -12.45 3.79
N GLU A 709 -41.36 -13.62 4.13
CA GLU A 709 -41.29 -14.19 5.50
C GLU A 709 -39.95 -14.89 5.78
N LYS A 710 -39.04 -14.94 4.80
CA LYS A 710 -37.68 -15.45 5.00
C LYS A 710 -36.87 -14.45 5.84
N PRO A 711 -36.05 -14.91 6.80
CA PRO A 711 -35.21 -14.02 7.61
C PRO A 711 -34.14 -13.34 6.75
N LEU A 712 -33.64 -12.21 7.25
CA LEU A 712 -32.36 -11.66 6.79
C LEU A 712 -31.23 -12.63 7.15
N SER A 713 -30.33 -12.84 6.20
CA SER A 713 -29.07 -13.53 6.43
C SER A 713 -27.96 -12.80 5.68
N ILE A 714 -26.76 -12.79 6.25
CA ILE A 714 -25.59 -12.14 5.66
C ILE A 714 -25.33 -12.61 4.21
N PRO A 715 -25.36 -13.93 3.88
CA PRO A 715 -25.19 -14.40 2.50
C PRO A 715 -26.25 -13.85 1.54
N TRP A 716 -27.52 -13.78 1.94
CA TRP A 716 -28.57 -13.24 1.08
C TRP A 716 -28.42 -11.73 0.85
N ILE A 717 -27.96 -10.98 1.86
CA ILE A 717 -27.65 -9.55 1.71
C ILE A 717 -26.52 -9.36 0.68
N CYS A 718 -25.46 -10.17 0.76
CA CYS A 718 -24.35 -10.15 -0.20
C CYS A 718 -24.82 -10.52 -1.62
N GLN A 719 -25.61 -11.58 -1.77
CA GLN A 719 -26.23 -11.95 -3.05
C GLN A 719 -27.13 -10.85 -3.64
N SER A 720 -27.69 -9.96 -2.80
CA SER A 720 -28.63 -8.92 -3.26
C SER A 720 -27.97 -7.77 -4.03
N VAL A 721 -26.64 -7.74 -4.15
CA VAL A 721 -25.92 -6.78 -5.02
C VAL A 721 -25.18 -7.47 -6.19
N MET A 722 -25.19 -8.79 -6.27
CA MET A 722 -24.49 -9.56 -7.31
C MET A 722 -25.24 -9.60 -8.65
N GLY A 723 -24.50 -9.63 -9.77
CA GLY A 723 -25.06 -9.83 -11.11
C GLY A 723 -26.18 -8.83 -11.44
N ASN A 724 -27.35 -9.31 -11.85
CA ASN A 724 -28.52 -8.49 -12.15
C ASN A 724 -29.31 -8.02 -10.89
N SER A 725 -28.85 -8.35 -9.67
CA SER A 725 -29.47 -7.91 -8.41
C SER A 725 -28.85 -6.63 -7.83
N TRP A 726 -29.68 -5.75 -7.30
CA TRP A 726 -29.33 -4.47 -6.70
C TRP A 726 -30.02 -4.32 -5.34
N ALA A 727 -29.46 -3.54 -4.41
CA ALA A 727 -30.02 -3.47 -3.07
C ALA A 727 -29.97 -2.09 -2.40
N ILE A 728 -31.03 -1.81 -1.63
CA ILE A 728 -31.16 -0.63 -0.77
C ILE A 728 -31.42 -1.09 0.66
N LEU A 729 -30.60 -0.65 1.61
CA LEU A 729 -30.74 -0.99 3.03
C LEU A 729 -31.58 0.06 3.74
N ASN A 730 -32.49 -0.38 4.62
CA ASN A 730 -33.14 0.49 5.59
C ASN A 730 -32.42 0.39 6.94
N VAL A 731 -31.89 1.51 7.39
CA VAL A 731 -31.17 1.62 8.67
C VAL A 731 -32.09 2.31 9.68
N GLY A 732 -32.26 1.73 10.86
CA GLY A 732 -32.94 2.37 11.97
C GLY A 732 -31.95 3.05 12.92
N TRP A 733 -32.31 4.23 13.41
CA TRP A 733 -31.55 4.94 14.46
C TRP A 733 -32.15 4.61 15.82
N TYR A 734 -31.33 4.08 16.72
CA TYR A 734 -31.76 3.56 18.01
C TYR A 734 -31.02 4.20 19.17
N ARG A 735 -31.73 4.36 20.29
CA ARG A 735 -31.14 4.53 21.61
C ARG A 735 -31.23 3.22 22.39
N TYR A 736 -30.21 2.92 23.21
CA TYR A 736 -30.11 1.68 23.96
C TYR A 736 -30.34 1.91 25.46
N GLU A 737 -31.42 1.32 25.98
CA GLU A 737 -31.82 1.40 27.38
C GLU A 737 -31.24 0.20 28.14
N ALA A 738 -29.99 0.32 28.57
CA ALA A 738 -29.22 -0.79 29.18
C ALA A 738 -29.92 -1.49 30.35
N GLN A 739 -30.68 -0.76 31.18
CA GLN A 739 -31.44 -1.33 32.32
C GLN A 739 -32.57 -2.28 31.90
N ALA A 740 -33.04 -2.20 30.65
CA ALA A 740 -34.16 -2.98 30.13
C ALA A 740 -33.77 -3.86 28.93
N ASP A 741 -32.48 -3.91 28.56
CA ASP A 741 -31.95 -4.49 27.30
C ASP A 741 -32.85 -4.14 26.10
N ARG A 742 -33.17 -2.85 25.96
CA ARG A 742 -34.21 -2.35 25.05
C ARG A 742 -33.70 -1.31 24.08
N TYR A 743 -33.94 -1.55 22.79
CA TYR A 743 -33.56 -0.67 21.70
C TYR A 743 -34.77 0.17 21.29
N ARG A 744 -34.75 1.48 21.58
CA ARG A 744 -35.81 2.42 21.19
C ARG A 744 -35.45 3.11 19.88
N ARG A 745 -36.15 2.75 18.81
CA ARG A 745 -36.07 3.45 17.52
C ARG A 745 -36.57 4.88 17.69
N PHE A 746 -35.96 5.84 17.01
CA PHE A 746 -36.48 7.22 16.92
C PHE A 746 -36.42 7.81 15.50
N GLY A 747 -35.70 7.19 14.58
CA GLY A 747 -35.62 7.59 13.18
C GLY A 747 -35.12 6.46 12.30
N GLY A 748 -34.90 6.74 11.02
CA GLY A 748 -34.20 5.83 10.13
C GLY A 748 -33.64 6.55 8.91
N HIS A 749 -33.02 5.77 8.04
CA HIS A 749 -32.28 6.24 6.87
C HIS A 749 -32.28 5.16 5.78
N TRP A 750 -32.04 5.56 4.54
CA TRP A 750 -31.88 4.64 3.40
C TRP A 750 -30.49 4.85 2.78
N VAL A 751 -29.82 3.74 2.47
CA VAL A 751 -28.45 3.73 1.92
C VAL A 751 -28.32 2.68 0.82
N THR A 752 -27.39 2.88 -0.10
CA THR A 752 -27.22 2.05 -1.31
C THR A 752 -26.24 0.92 -1.03
N LEU A 753 -26.56 -0.34 -1.30
CA LEU A 753 -25.56 -1.41 -1.34
C LEU A 753 -24.87 -1.39 -2.71
N VAL A 754 -23.57 -1.11 -2.74
CA VAL A 754 -22.78 -1.03 -3.98
C VAL A 754 -21.78 -2.17 -4.15
N GLY A 755 -21.61 -2.99 -3.10
CA GLY A 755 -20.79 -4.19 -3.13
C GLY A 755 -20.64 -4.81 -1.76
N PHE A 756 -19.79 -5.81 -1.67
CA PHE A 756 -19.29 -6.34 -0.41
C PHE A 756 -17.90 -6.96 -0.65
N ARG A 757 -17.15 -7.18 0.42
CA ARG A 757 -15.97 -8.05 0.45
C ARG A 757 -16.07 -8.97 1.65
N THR A 758 -15.54 -10.17 1.54
CA THR A 758 -15.48 -11.15 2.62
C THR A 758 -14.18 -10.96 3.37
N GLU A 759 -14.26 -10.78 4.68
CA GLU A 759 -13.12 -10.78 5.59
C GLU A 759 -13.24 -11.95 6.57
N PRO A 760 -12.17 -12.32 7.31
CA PRO A 760 -12.20 -13.47 8.23
C PRO A 760 -13.34 -13.42 9.26
N ASP A 761 -13.68 -12.23 9.76
CA ASP A 761 -14.77 -12.00 10.73
C ASP A 761 -16.17 -11.90 10.09
N GLY A 762 -16.29 -12.19 8.79
CA GLY A 762 -17.50 -12.04 7.99
C GLY A 762 -17.42 -10.83 7.04
N PRO A 763 -18.38 -10.71 6.11
CA PRO A 763 -18.30 -9.74 5.04
C PRO A 763 -18.58 -8.30 5.50
N VAL A 764 -17.79 -7.39 4.91
CA VAL A 764 -17.96 -5.95 4.97
C VAL A 764 -18.76 -5.51 3.76
N LEU A 765 -19.90 -4.89 4.01
CA LEU A 765 -20.75 -4.30 2.98
C LEU A 765 -20.18 -2.95 2.55
N LEU A 766 -20.21 -2.67 1.25
CA LEU A 766 -19.79 -1.39 0.67
C LEU A 766 -21.04 -0.56 0.39
N VAL A 767 -21.14 0.60 1.04
CA VAL A 767 -22.38 1.36 1.15
C VAL A 767 -22.18 2.83 0.76
N HIS A 768 -23.04 3.34 -0.13
CA HIS A 768 -23.12 4.78 -0.43
C HIS A 768 -24.22 5.40 0.44
N ASP A 769 -23.84 6.32 1.34
CA ASP A 769 -24.71 6.97 2.32
C ASP A 769 -25.06 8.40 1.84
N PRO A 770 -26.29 8.64 1.37
CA PRO A 770 -26.67 9.92 0.78
C PRO A 770 -26.81 11.05 1.81
N ALA A 771 -26.48 10.86 3.09
CA ALA A 771 -26.57 11.92 4.08
C ALA A 771 -25.35 12.85 4.10
N ARG A 772 -25.58 14.16 4.16
CA ARG A 772 -24.51 15.18 4.29
C ARG A 772 -23.55 14.96 5.47
N ARG A 773 -24.00 14.33 6.55
CA ARG A 773 -23.14 13.97 7.71
C ARG A 773 -21.99 13.03 7.34
N SER A 774 -22.12 12.32 6.23
CA SER A 774 -21.23 11.24 5.81
C SER A 774 -20.03 11.74 4.99
N GLY A 775 -20.06 13.01 4.56
CA GLY A 775 -18.89 13.77 4.10
C GLY A 775 -19.08 14.43 2.73
N PRO A 776 -18.24 15.43 2.37
CA PRO A 776 -18.37 16.18 1.11
C PRO A 776 -17.71 15.48 -0.10
N GLY A 777 -17.57 14.16 -0.11
CA GLY A 777 -16.50 13.50 -0.88
C GLY A 777 -16.81 12.20 -1.64
N LYS A 778 -18.08 11.80 -1.83
CA LYS A 778 -18.48 10.52 -2.44
C LYS A 778 -17.80 9.31 -1.75
N VAL A 779 -18.18 9.06 -0.50
CA VAL A 779 -17.46 8.13 0.40
C VAL A 779 -18.17 6.78 0.42
N THR A 780 -17.51 5.75 -0.10
CA THR A 780 -17.94 4.37 0.12
C THR A 780 -17.69 3.97 1.58
N HIS A 781 -18.76 3.82 2.34
CA HIS A 781 -18.71 3.33 3.72
C HIS A 781 -18.51 1.82 3.76
N GLU A 782 -17.63 1.40 4.64
CA GLU A 782 -17.37 0.01 4.97
C GLU A 782 -18.23 -0.35 6.18
N VAL A 783 -19.14 -1.32 6.01
CA VAL A 783 -20.17 -1.62 7.02
C VAL A 783 -20.15 -3.09 7.40
N ARG A 784 -19.78 -3.39 8.66
CA ARG A 784 -19.93 -4.74 9.24
C ARG A 784 -21.33 -4.94 9.79
N LEU A 785 -21.82 -6.18 9.70
CA LEU A 785 -23.12 -6.60 10.24
C LEU A 785 -22.95 -7.51 11.46
N SER A 786 -22.93 -6.92 12.66
CA SER A 786 -22.78 -7.63 13.93
C SER A 786 -24.14 -8.11 14.46
N PRO A 787 -24.42 -9.42 14.58
CA PRO A 787 -25.70 -9.90 15.09
C PRO A 787 -25.86 -9.61 16.59
N LEU A 788 -26.98 -9.00 16.97
CA LEU A 788 -27.34 -8.78 18.37
C LEU A 788 -27.57 -10.12 19.08
N GLN A 789 -26.93 -10.29 20.23
CA GLN A 789 -26.99 -11.52 21.03
C GLN A 789 -28.24 -11.58 21.94
N SER A 790 -28.78 -10.43 22.32
CA SER A 790 -29.92 -10.26 23.21
C SER A 790 -30.75 -9.01 22.86
N GLY A 791 -31.68 -8.66 23.74
CA GLY A 791 -32.45 -7.43 23.68
C GLY A 791 -33.75 -7.48 22.90
N THR A 792 -34.55 -6.41 23.09
CA THR A 792 -35.89 -6.23 22.53
C THR A 792 -36.00 -4.86 21.88
N LEU A 793 -36.55 -4.79 20.65
CA LEU A 793 -36.97 -3.52 20.07
C LEU A 793 -38.21 -3.02 20.82
N ALA A 794 -38.17 -1.77 21.29
CA ALA A 794 -39.36 -1.11 21.83
C ALA A 794 -40.48 -1.01 20.77
N PRO A 795 -41.76 -0.98 21.17
CA PRO A 795 -42.85 -0.72 20.23
C PRO A 795 -42.63 0.56 19.43
N TRP A 796 -42.95 0.51 18.14
CA TRP A 796 -42.87 1.63 17.20
C TRP A 796 -44.25 1.88 16.60
N PRO A 797 -44.66 3.09 16.20
CA PRO A 797 -46.03 3.34 15.73
C PRO A 797 -46.47 2.38 14.61
N GLY A 798 -47.49 1.56 14.89
CA GLY A 798 -48.00 0.49 14.01
C GLY A 798 -47.36 -0.90 14.17
N TYR A 799 -46.41 -1.07 15.10
CA TYR A 799 -45.60 -2.26 15.32
C TYR A 799 -45.45 -2.60 16.82
N PRO A 800 -45.80 -3.81 17.27
CA PRO A 800 -45.52 -4.25 18.63
C PRO A 800 -44.01 -4.45 18.82
N ALA A 801 -43.57 -4.59 20.08
CA ALA A 801 -42.18 -4.93 20.41
C ALA A 801 -41.72 -6.18 19.65
N GLN A 802 -40.46 -6.18 19.20
CA GLN A 802 -39.85 -7.29 18.44
C GLN A 802 -38.62 -7.82 19.17
N PRO A 803 -38.27 -9.11 19.04
CA PRO A 803 -36.96 -9.59 19.46
C PRO A 803 -35.85 -8.83 18.75
N GLY A 804 -34.87 -8.29 19.49
CA GLY A 804 -33.66 -7.69 18.94
C GLY A 804 -32.61 -8.74 18.58
N LYS A 805 -32.59 -9.87 19.30
CA LYS A 805 -31.68 -10.99 19.02
C LYS A 805 -31.76 -11.45 17.57
N GLY A 806 -30.61 -11.51 16.89
CA GLY A 806 -30.50 -11.90 15.48
C GLY A 806 -30.72 -10.75 14.48
N MET A 807 -31.09 -9.54 14.93
CA MET A 807 -30.94 -8.35 14.09
C MET A 807 -29.47 -7.96 13.96
N PHE A 808 -29.10 -7.33 12.85
CA PHE A 808 -27.73 -6.86 12.63
C PHE A 808 -27.58 -5.40 13.05
N ARG A 809 -26.56 -5.12 13.87
CA ARG A 809 -26.00 -3.79 14.09
C ARG A 809 -25.09 -3.44 12.91
N LEU A 810 -25.17 -2.20 12.42
CA LEU A 810 -24.31 -1.70 11.35
C LEU A 810 -23.17 -0.92 11.98
N GLU A 811 -21.94 -1.41 11.82
CA GLU A 811 -20.71 -0.80 12.34
C GLU A 811 -19.92 -0.20 11.17
N GLY A 812 -19.50 1.06 11.27
CA GLY A 812 -18.78 1.79 10.21
C GLY A 812 -19.60 2.85 9.44
N LEU A 813 -20.92 2.88 9.62
CA LEU A 813 -21.79 3.99 9.18
C LEU A 813 -21.65 5.21 10.11
N VAL A 814 -21.72 6.40 9.53
CA VAL A 814 -21.78 7.65 10.31
C VAL A 814 -23.15 7.78 10.96
N LEU A 815 -23.19 7.59 12.28
CA LEU A 815 -24.41 7.61 13.06
C LEU A 815 -25.11 8.99 13.03
N ASN A 816 -26.44 8.98 13.19
CA ASN A 816 -27.15 10.18 13.59
C ASN A 816 -26.63 10.64 14.98
N PRO A 817 -26.36 11.94 15.22
CA PRO A 817 -25.80 12.44 16.49
C PRO A 817 -26.62 12.14 17.76
N HIS A 818 -27.86 11.67 17.61
CA HIS A 818 -28.75 11.30 18.71
C HIS A 818 -28.95 9.78 18.89
N ALA A 819 -28.22 8.96 18.13
CA ALA A 819 -28.27 7.50 18.15
C ALA A 819 -27.08 6.90 18.90
N ASP A 820 -27.37 5.89 19.72
CA ASP A 820 -26.35 5.07 20.36
C ASP A 820 -25.87 3.96 19.41
N CYS A 821 -26.74 3.52 18.47
CA CYS A 821 -26.39 2.56 17.43
C CYS A 821 -27.32 2.63 16.20
N ALA A 822 -26.85 2.01 15.11
CA ALA A 822 -27.61 1.73 13.90
C ALA A 822 -27.96 0.23 13.83
N LEU A 823 -29.22 -0.11 13.56
CA LEU A 823 -29.65 -1.50 13.32
C LEU A 823 -30.30 -1.64 11.94
N LEU A 824 -30.22 -2.83 11.35
CA LEU A 824 -30.77 -3.12 10.03
C LEU A 824 -32.27 -3.40 10.13
N ASP A 825 -33.09 -2.44 9.71
CA ASP A 825 -34.56 -2.58 9.70
C ASP A 825 -35.03 -3.53 8.59
N GLY A 826 -34.29 -3.56 7.48
CA GLY A 826 -34.50 -4.47 6.35
C GLY A 826 -33.67 -4.11 5.12
N VAL A 827 -33.80 -4.92 4.08
CA VAL A 827 -33.16 -4.73 2.77
C VAL A 827 -34.20 -4.97 1.68
N ILE A 828 -34.22 -4.08 0.68
CA ILE A 828 -34.89 -4.28 -0.60
C ILE A 828 -33.86 -4.87 -1.56
N ARG A 829 -34.13 -6.05 -2.11
CA ARG A 829 -33.44 -6.60 -3.29
C ARG A 829 -34.29 -6.31 -4.53
N ILE A 830 -33.62 -5.91 -5.60
CA ILE A 830 -34.18 -5.58 -6.91
C ILE A 830 -33.45 -6.47 -7.92
N GLU A 831 -34.12 -7.46 -8.49
CA GLU A 831 -33.52 -8.44 -9.40
C GLU A 831 -34.12 -8.24 -10.78
N LEU A 832 -33.32 -7.77 -11.75
CA LEU A 832 -33.77 -7.64 -13.13
C LEU A 832 -33.93 -9.04 -13.75
N GLU A 833 -35.01 -9.23 -14.51
CA GLU A 833 -35.21 -10.46 -15.29
C GLU A 833 -34.31 -10.45 -16.52
N ASP A 834 -33.67 -11.58 -16.85
CA ASP A 834 -32.84 -11.66 -18.06
C ASP A 834 -33.71 -11.51 -19.32
N PRO A 835 -33.29 -10.73 -20.33
CA PRO A 835 -34.04 -10.55 -21.58
C PRO A 835 -34.09 -11.83 -22.44
N THR A 836 -33.36 -12.87 -22.05
CA THR A 836 -33.40 -14.22 -22.62
C THR A 836 -33.89 -15.21 -21.55
N GLY A 837 -35.19 -15.48 -21.53
CA GLY A 837 -35.78 -16.58 -20.75
C GLY A 837 -35.43 -17.96 -21.28
#